data_AF-A0A818JT44-F1
#
_entry.id   AF-A0A818JT44-F1
#
_cell.length_a   1.000
_cell.length_b   1.000
_cell.length_c   1.000
_cell.angle_alpha   90.00
_cell.angle_beta   90.00
_cell.angle_gamma   90.00
#
_symmetry.space_group_name_H-M   'P 1'
#
loop_
_entity.id
_entity.type
_entity.pdbx_description
1 polymer ?
#
loop_
_entity_poly.entity_id
_entity_poly.type
_entity_poly.pdbx_seq_one_letter_code
_entity_poly.pdbx_strand_id
1 'polypeptide(L)'
;MSDMSATKQLAGDMNSPAPQHSEVPLGTSTDNNVSSTNNNMSTWAMSNLQKLNVTELYTQQRQSLRPWLDFFNTNQFKPPANIKAGARRLVFNVEHFQTNYFIVIIILSIYCIITTPALLFILLAMGAGCYLVSLKNHESPLTIMNHQIAISQQYLAVFCLCVPLLLMVGAGSAIFWILGASVFVIFLHALFHQTPNQEAFGVQMEEMAPSSDYILEFKIDVFKTLKIVGITTGVLTAIGLGAYYIHRRTQSSKRVILRDEVRNILRPFQLTEEQLRRVMANLNTEMTNGLKSDDTENLDLAMFPTYVHHGPSGQESGEYLVVDLGGSNFRVSHVSIEGRNRMRLNNKIFLIPHSLLLGEGEKLFDYIAECLQRFIDDNKLSLLKSANYKFDLAFTFSFPCKQTSLREATLVSWTKGFSCTSVVGNDVVLMLQQAIDRRKGLKIQVVALVNDTVGTLMACSSIYRDCKAGVILGTGTNACYFENLDNVPKWTGVRDNIHKQVIINTEWGALGRHGCLDFIRTDIDRELDESSLTPHQQVFEKMISALYLGEIVRLIIVDLVQRSILFPGRMQKSPSIRPDYNIFLILRGSFYAKHVADIENDTTEDLSITTTILTSIGIHDPSYDDCYIIREVCKTVSLRAAKLAAAAVAVLINRLNMSSVTVAIDGTLFRHHQQFKHNLTRTLGRLVPRTHRLVLSEDGSSKGSALVAAVDRRLKTAPMTYDKTNLPS
;
A
#
# COMPACT_ATOMS: atom_id res chain seq x y z
N MET A 1 -70.86 -35.05 -15.29
CA MET A 1 -71.01 -33.85 -16.14
C MET A 1 -70.02 -34.02 -17.28
N SER A 2 -70.37 -34.85 -18.26
CA SER A 2 -71.18 -34.54 -19.46
C SER A 2 -70.31 -33.81 -20.49
N ASP A 3 -69.60 -34.52 -21.37
CA ASP A 3 -70.02 -35.18 -22.63
C ASP A 3 -70.34 -34.25 -23.81
N MET A 4 -69.93 -34.77 -25.00
CA MET A 4 -70.32 -34.50 -26.39
C MET A 4 -69.23 -33.83 -27.26
N SER A 5 -68.51 -34.56 -28.14
CA SER A 5 -68.90 -35.25 -29.40
C SER A 5 -69.27 -34.25 -30.51
N ALA A 6 -69.01 -34.37 -31.81
CA ALA A 6 -68.53 -35.40 -32.75
C ALA A 6 -68.22 -34.66 -34.10
N THR A 7 -67.15 -34.93 -34.85
CA THR A 7 -66.95 -35.96 -35.92
C THR A 7 -67.60 -35.68 -37.30
N LYS A 8 -66.76 -35.62 -38.36
CA LYS A 8 -66.85 -36.23 -39.72
C LYS A 8 -65.81 -35.54 -40.63
N GLN A 9 -64.76 -36.11 -41.24
CA GLN A 9 -64.41 -37.41 -41.86
C GLN A 9 -64.74 -37.52 -43.37
N LEU A 10 -63.69 -37.73 -44.19
CA LEU A 10 -63.55 -38.48 -45.47
C LEU A 10 -62.12 -38.17 -46.03
N ALA A 11 -61.10 -39.05 -45.95
CA ALA A 11 -60.78 -40.29 -46.70
C ALA A 11 -60.53 -40.04 -48.21
N GLY A 12 -59.51 -40.57 -48.90
CA GLY A 12 -58.45 -41.57 -48.62
C GLY A 12 -57.24 -41.37 -49.55
N ASP A 13 -56.07 -41.93 -49.22
CA ASP A 13 -55.42 -43.10 -49.89
C ASP A 13 -54.62 -42.69 -51.16
N MET A 14 -53.47 -43.25 -51.57
CA MET A 14 -52.50 -44.23 -51.03
C MET A 14 -51.24 -44.14 -51.94
N ASN A 15 -50.11 -44.75 -51.52
CA ASN A 15 -48.97 -45.25 -52.35
C ASN A 15 -47.70 -44.40 -52.55
N SER A 16 -46.65 -44.82 -51.84
CA SER A 16 -45.23 -44.82 -52.27
C SER A 16 -45.00 -45.90 -53.36
N PRO A 17 -43.92 -45.88 -54.19
CA PRO A 17 -42.55 -46.18 -53.72
C PRO A 17 -41.40 -45.45 -54.46
N ALA A 18 -40.18 -45.65 -53.96
CA ALA A 18 -38.88 -45.35 -54.61
C ALA A 18 -38.34 -46.63 -55.35
N PRO A 19 -37.07 -46.74 -55.79
CA PRO A 19 -36.20 -45.94 -56.69
C PRO A 19 -35.54 -46.83 -57.82
N GLN A 20 -34.51 -46.32 -58.52
CA GLN A 20 -33.47 -47.00 -59.35
C GLN A 20 -33.76 -47.16 -60.87
N HIS A 21 -32.83 -47.20 -61.84
CA HIS A 21 -31.38 -47.53 -61.90
C HIS A 21 -30.78 -47.11 -63.30
N SER A 22 -29.44 -46.90 -63.37
CA SER A 22 -28.52 -47.09 -64.53
C SER A 22 -28.57 -46.07 -65.69
N GLU A 23 -27.50 -45.68 -66.40
CA GLU A 23 -26.28 -46.39 -66.80
C GLU A 23 -25.19 -45.43 -67.33
N VAL A 24 -23.93 -45.86 -67.27
CA VAL A 24 -22.67 -45.20 -67.68
C VAL A 24 -22.31 -45.59 -69.13
N PRO A 25 -21.45 -44.83 -69.85
CA PRO A 25 -20.25 -45.50 -70.35
C PRO A 25 -18.93 -44.76 -70.07
N LEU A 26 -17.92 -45.61 -69.92
CA LEU A 26 -16.53 -45.38 -69.56
C LEU A 26 -15.70 -45.01 -70.80
N GLY A 27 -14.75 -44.10 -70.66
CA GLY A 27 -13.69 -43.82 -71.63
C GLY A 27 -12.43 -43.34 -70.93
N THR A 28 -11.41 -44.19 -70.92
CA THR A 28 -10.12 -44.09 -70.23
C THR A 28 -9.11 -43.14 -70.90
N SER A 29 -8.38 -42.34 -70.12
CA SER A 29 -6.89 -42.30 -70.11
C SER A 29 -6.35 -41.17 -69.23
N THR A 30 -5.38 -41.53 -68.41
CA THR A 30 -4.51 -40.72 -67.55
C THR A 30 -3.68 -39.70 -68.33
N ASP A 31 -3.51 -38.48 -67.80
CA ASP A 31 -2.19 -37.89 -67.49
C ASP A 31 -2.28 -36.45 -66.92
N ASN A 32 -1.64 -36.27 -65.78
CA ASN A 32 -0.90 -35.11 -65.27
C ASN A 32 -1.27 -33.69 -65.77
N ASN A 33 -1.80 -32.85 -64.86
CA ASN A 33 -1.04 -31.67 -64.41
C ASN A 33 -1.73 -30.91 -63.26
N VAL A 34 -1.04 -30.94 -62.12
CA VAL A 34 -1.19 -29.96 -61.03
C VAL A 34 -0.60 -28.62 -61.50
N SER A 35 -1.22 -27.51 -61.07
CA SER A 35 -0.79 -26.09 -61.12
C SER A 35 -1.30 -25.19 -62.26
N SER A 36 -2.39 -24.43 -62.02
CA SER A 36 -2.59 -23.07 -62.61
C SER A 36 -3.95 -22.43 -62.23
N THR A 37 -4.17 -22.01 -60.97
CA THR A 37 -5.36 -21.22 -60.61
C THR A 37 -5.11 -19.91 -59.85
N ASN A 38 -3.86 -19.47 -59.68
CA ASN A 38 -3.54 -18.23 -58.94
C ASN A 38 -3.06 -17.03 -59.78
N ASN A 39 -3.08 -17.09 -61.12
CA ASN A 39 -2.55 -16.02 -61.98
C ASN A 39 -3.60 -15.16 -62.72
N ASN A 40 -4.90 -15.41 -62.56
CA ASN A 40 -5.93 -14.71 -63.36
C ASN A 40 -6.51 -13.45 -62.71
N MET A 41 -6.36 -13.25 -61.40
CA MET A 41 -6.92 -12.07 -60.71
C MET A 41 -6.00 -10.84 -60.75
N SER A 42 -4.68 -11.05 -60.73
CA SER A 42 -3.67 -9.99 -60.81
C SER A 42 -3.49 -9.43 -62.22
N THR A 43 -3.63 -10.27 -63.25
CA THR A 43 -3.60 -9.88 -64.67
C THR A 43 -4.86 -9.11 -65.08
N TRP A 44 -6.04 -9.49 -64.57
CA TRP A 44 -7.28 -8.74 -64.76
C TRP A 44 -7.20 -7.33 -64.14
N ALA A 45 -6.72 -7.22 -62.89
CA ALA A 45 -6.60 -5.95 -62.18
C ALA A 45 -5.58 -4.99 -62.81
N MET A 46 -4.40 -5.48 -63.24
CA MET A 46 -3.40 -4.63 -63.91
C MET A 46 -3.83 -4.21 -65.33
N SER A 47 -4.57 -5.05 -66.05
CA SER A 47 -5.08 -4.71 -67.39
C SER A 47 -6.15 -3.60 -67.37
N ASN A 48 -6.87 -3.45 -66.24
CA ASN A 48 -7.83 -2.37 -66.04
C ASN A 48 -7.16 -1.07 -65.54
N LEU A 49 -6.08 -1.16 -64.74
CA LEU A 49 -5.32 0.02 -64.29
C LEU A 49 -4.54 0.70 -65.42
N GLN A 50 -4.05 -0.06 -66.41
CA GLN A 50 -3.44 0.52 -67.63
C GLN A 50 -4.44 1.15 -68.60
N LYS A 51 -5.75 0.91 -68.42
CA LYS A 51 -6.84 1.51 -69.20
C LYS A 51 -7.48 2.74 -68.54
N LEU A 52 -7.00 3.16 -67.37
CA LEU A 52 -7.48 4.39 -66.74
C LEU A 52 -6.97 5.61 -67.51
N ASN A 53 -7.77 6.06 -68.47
CA ASN A 53 -7.57 7.34 -69.13
C ASN A 53 -8.01 8.45 -68.18
N VAL A 54 -7.07 9.01 -67.41
CA VAL A 54 -7.34 10.05 -66.38
C VAL A 54 -8.13 11.23 -66.95
N THR A 55 -7.91 11.54 -68.22
CA THR A 55 -8.63 12.58 -68.97
C THR A 55 -10.12 12.27 -69.14
N GLU A 56 -10.48 11.00 -69.33
CA GLU A 56 -11.85 10.53 -69.54
C GLU A 56 -12.62 10.49 -68.20
N LEU A 57 -11.95 10.04 -67.13
CA LEU A 57 -12.42 10.14 -65.74
C LEU A 57 -12.63 11.58 -65.29
N TYR A 58 -11.69 12.48 -65.62
CA TYR A 58 -11.81 13.90 -65.34
C TYR A 58 -12.98 14.55 -66.10
N THR A 59 -13.23 14.13 -67.35
CA THR A 59 -14.32 14.66 -68.17
C THR A 59 -15.69 14.15 -67.70
N GLN A 60 -15.81 12.87 -67.30
CA GLN A 60 -17.02 12.32 -66.67
C GLN A 60 -17.31 12.98 -65.32
N GLN A 61 -16.31 13.15 -64.46
CA GLN A 61 -16.48 13.77 -63.13
C GLN A 61 -16.89 15.25 -63.25
N ARG A 62 -16.32 16.00 -64.22
CA ARG A 62 -16.67 17.41 -64.46
C ARG A 62 -18.13 17.60 -64.92
N GLN A 63 -18.71 16.65 -65.63
CA GLN A 63 -20.11 16.69 -66.06
C GLN A 63 -21.10 16.36 -64.93
N SER A 64 -20.67 15.58 -63.94
CA SER A 64 -21.47 15.20 -62.76
C SER A 64 -21.37 16.17 -61.58
N LEU A 65 -20.38 17.06 -61.57
CA LEU A 65 -20.16 18.04 -60.50
C LEU A 65 -21.23 19.13 -60.53
N ARG A 66 -21.91 19.35 -59.40
CA ARG A 66 -22.89 20.43 -59.28
C ARG A 66 -22.24 21.73 -58.82
N PRO A 67 -22.79 22.90 -59.21
CA PRO A 67 -22.26 24.19 -58.79
C PRO A 67 -22.19 24.31 -57.27
N TRP A 68 -21.02 24.69 -56.74
CA TRP A 68 -20.82 24.85 -55.29
C TRP A 68 -21.72 25.93 -54.66
N LEU A 69 -22.11 26.95 -55.43
CA LEU A 69 -23.06 27.97 -55.00
C LEU A 69 -24.44 27.39 -54.68
N ASP A 70 -24.84 26.31 -55.36
CA ASP A 70 -26.08 25.61 -55.06
C ASP A 70 -25.90 24.65 -53.87
N PHE A 71 -24.79 23.91 -53.83
CA PHE A 71 -24.42 23.03 -52.70
C PHE A 71 -24.41 23.80 -51.35
N PHE A 72 -23.82 24.99 -51.32
CA PHE A 72 -23.73 25.81 -50.09
C PHE A 72 -24.86 26.84 -49.94
N ASN A 73 -25.95 26.72 -50.70
CA ASN A 73 -27.05 27.68 -50.62
C ASN A 73 -27.82 27.53 -49.29
N THR A 74 -27.46 28.33 -48.30
CA THR A 74 -28.02 28.27 -46.94
C THR A 74 -29.53 28.54 -46.90
N ASN A 75 -30.09 29.24 -47.88
CA ASN A 75 -31.54 29.49 -47.96
C ASN A 75 -32.35 28.21 -48.27
N GLN A 76 -31.69 27.18 -48.83
CA GLN A 76 -32.29 25.89 -49.13
C GLN A 76 -32.19 24.89 -47.97
N PHE A 77 -31.52 25.25 -46.86
CA PHE A 77 -31.42 24.37 -45.69
C PHE A 77 -32.65 24.53 -44.79
N LYS A 78 -33.54 23.53 -44.80
CA LYS A 78 -34.75 23.52 -43.98
C LYS A 78 -34.99 22.13 -43.39
N PRO A 79 -35.45 22.03 -42.13
CA PRO A 79 -35.82 20.74 -41.54
C PRO A 79 -36.89 20.05 -42.38
N PRO A 80 -36.83 18.71 -42.53
CA PRO A 80 -37.87 17.97 -43.25
C PRO A 80 -39.18 18.03 -42.46
N ALA A 81 -40.30 18.23 -43.16
CA ALA A 81 -41.63 18.31 -42.54
C ALA A 81 -42.05 17.00 -41.86
N ASN A 82 -41.56 15.85 -42.34
CA ASN A 82 -41.78 14.53 -41.75
C ASN A 82 -40.69 13.54 -42.21
N ILE A 83 -40.70 12.35 -41.62
CA ILE A 83 -39.70 11.30 -41.87
C ILE A 83 -39.68 10.86 -43.34
N LYS A 84 -40.85 10.74 -44.00
CA LYS A 84 -40.93 10.35 -45.42
C LYS A 84 -40.32 11.43 -46.33
N ALA A 85 -40.54 12.70 -46.04
CA ALA A 85 -39.92 13.81 -46.75
C ALA A 85 -38.40 13.80 -46.54
N GLY A 86 -37.92 13.54 -45.32
CA GLY A 86 -36.49 13.41 -45.03
C GLY A 86 -35.81 12.27 -45.79
N ALA A 87 -36.44 11.10 -45.85
CA ALA A 87 -35.89 9.95 -46.59
C ALA A 87 -35.79 10.21 -48.10
N ARG A 88 -36.81 10.85 -48.71
CA ARG A 88 -36.79 11.24 -50.12
C ARG A 88 -35.67 12.25 -50.42
N ARG A 89 -35.51 13.26 -49.56
CA ARG A 89 -34.43 14.25 -49.67
C ARG A 89 -33.06 13.60 -49.62
N LEU A 90 -32.86 12.68 -48.68
CA LEU A 90 -31.60 11.98 -48.50
C LEU A 90 -31.19 11.22 -49.77
N VAL A 91 -32.09 10.38 -50.30
CA VAL A 91 -31.81 9.57 -51.51
C VAL A 91 -31.53 10.47 -52.70
N PHE A 92 -32.39 11.45 -52.96
CA PHE A 92 -32.23 12.36 -54.08
C PHE A 92 -30.93 13.16 -54.01
N ASN A 93 -30.61 13.73 -52.84
CA ASN A 93 -29.43 14.58 -52.70
C ASN A 93 -28.12 13.79 -52.75
N VAL A 94 -28.09 12.55 -52.23
CA VAL A 94 -26.94 11.65 -52.35
C VAL A 94 -26.58 11.40 -53.81
N GLU A 95 -27.58 11.20 -54.66
CA GLU A 95 -27.38 11.03 -56.11
C GLU A 95 -27.09 12.37 -56.80
N HIS A 96 -27.84 13.42 -56.46
CA HIS A 96 -27.75 14.73 -57.09
C HIS A 96 -26.37 15.39 -56.87
N PHE A 97 -25.80 15.26 -55.67
CA PHE A 97 -24.54 15.85 -55.24
C PHE A 97 -23.41 14.83 -55.03
N GLN A 98 -23.52 13.61 -55.57
CA GLN A 98 -22.56 12.51 -55.38
C GLN A 98 -21.10 12.94 -55.57
N THR A 99 -20.81 13.69 -56.64
CA THR A 99 -19.47 14.17 -56.97
C THR A 99 -18.98 15.27 -56.01
N ASN A 100 -19.87 16.14 -55.54
CA ASN A 100 -19.54 17.13 -54.50
C ASN A 100 -19.22 16.43 -53.18
N TYR A 101 -19.99 15.40 -52.79
CA TYR A 101 -19.72 14.60 -51.59
C TYR A 101 -18.40 13.82 -51.67
N PHE A 102 -18.07 13.30 -52.85
CA PHE A 102 -16.77 12.68 -53.08
C PHE A 102 -15.61 13.66 -52.84
N ILE A 103 -15.74 14.90 -53.34
CA ILE A 103 -14.75 15.96 -53.09
C ILE A 103 -14.68 16.32 -51.60
N VAL A 104 -15.81 16.39 -50.89
CA VAL A 104 -15.84 16.62 -49.43
C VAL A 104 -15.08 15.53 -48.68
N ILE A 105 -15.24 14.26 -49.05
CA ILE A 105 -14.49 13.14 -48.47
C ILE A 105 -12.98 13.30 -48.69
N ILE A 106 -12.56 13.70 -49.91
CA ILE A 106 -11.15 13.96 -50.20
C ILE A 106 -10.60 15.09 -49.34
N ILE A 107 -11.32 16.20 -49.22
CA ILE A 107 -10.91 17.36 -48.40
C ILE A 107 -10.79 16.95 -46.93
N LEU A 108 -11.77 16.22 -46.38
CA LEU A 108 -11.74 15.73 -45.00
C LEU A 108 -10.59 14.73 -44.78
N SER A 109 -10.28 13.90 -45.78
CA SER A 109 -9.15 12.97 -45.73
C SER A 109 -7.81 13.70 -45.68
N ILE A 110 -7.63 14.72 -46.54
CA ILE A 110 -6.43 15.56 -46.55
C ILE A 110 -6.29 16.33 -45.23
N TYR A 111 -7.39 16.92 -44.75
CA TYR A 111 -7.43 17.61 -43.47
C TYR A 111 -7.01 16.70 -42.31
N CYS A 112 -7.55 15.47 -42.25
CA CYS A 112 -7.21 14.49 -41.22
C CYS A 112 -5.72 14.07 -41.25
N ILE A 113 -5.16 13.91 -42.45
CA ILE A 113 -3.74 13.60 -42.62
C ILE A 113 -2.86 14.77 -42.17
N ILE A 114 -3.20 16.01 -42.54
CA ILE A 114 -2.43 17.21 -42.18
C ILE A 114 -2.50 17.52 -40.69
N THR A 115 -3.69 17.38 -40.08
CA THR A 115 -3.90 17.59 -38.64
C THR A 115 -3.27 16.51 -37.76
N THR A 116 -2.74 15.45 -38.35
CA THR A 116 -2.04 14.36 -37.66
C THR A 116 -0.57 14.31 -38.12
N PRO A 117 0.32 15.18 -37.58
CA PRO A 117 1.71 15.30 -38.05
C PRO A 117 2.49 13.99 -38.06
N ALA A 118 2.23 13.11 -37.10
CA ALA A 118 2.89 11.82 -36.99
C ALA A 118 2.44 10.82 -38.08
N LEU A 119 1.17 10.86 -38.50
CA LEU A 119 0.66 10.05 -39.62
C LEU A 119 1.25 10.54 -40.94
N LEU A 120 1.29 11.86 -41.14
CA LEU A 120 1.91 12.48 -42.31
C LEU A 120 3.40 12.12 -42.44
N PHE A 121 4.15 12.15 -41.32
CA PHE A 121 5.56 11.78 -41.31
C PHE A 121 5.79 10.33 -41.76
N ILE A 122 4.97 9.38 -41.27
CA ILE A 122 5.09 7.96 -41.65
C ILE A 122 4.70 7.75 -43.11
N LEU A 123 3.68 8.45 -43.63
CA LEU A 123 3.29 8.37 -45.03
C LEU A 123 4.38 8.92 -45.97
N LEU A 124 5.01 10.04 -45.60
CA LEU A 124 6.14 10.60 -46.34
C LEU A 124 7.36 9.66 -46.30
N ALA A 125 7.66 9.08 -45.14
CA ALA A 125 8.73 8.09 -44.99
C ALA A 125 8.47 6.83 -45.83
N MET A 126 7.22 6.36 -45.88
CA MET A 126 6.81 5.24 -46.71
C MET A 126 6.94 5.56 -48.21
N GLY A 127 6.51 6.75 -48.64
CA GLY A 127 6.65 7.22 -50.02
C GLY A 127 8.11 7.39 -50.44
N ALA A 128 8.93 7.99 -49.58
CA ALA A 128 10.38 8.10 -49.78
C ALA A 128 11.04 6.70 -49.82
N GLY A 129 10.63 5.78 -48.94
CA GLY A 129 11.08 4.39 -48.94
C GLY A 129 10.78 3.67 -50.25
N CYS A 130 9.54 3.78 -50.76
CA CYS A 130 9.17 3.23 -52.06
C CYS A 130 9.95 3.88 -53.21
N TYR A 131 10.14 5.20 -53.20
CA TYR A 131 10.91 5.90 -54.23
C TYR A 131 12.39 5.48 -54.24
N LEU A 132 13.01 5.36 -53.07
CA LEU A 132 14.38 4.87 -52.92
C LEU A 132 14.53 3.42 -53.37
N VAL A 133 13.56 2.57 -53.04
CA VAL A 133 13.48 1.18 -53.53
C VAL A 133 13.37 1.15 -55.06
N SER A 134 12.52 2.01 -55.65
CA SER A 134 12.35 2.10 -57.10
C SER A 134 13.63 2.54 -57.82
N LEU A 135 14.32 3.56 -57.30
CA LEU A 135 15.60 4.03 -57.84
C LEU A 135 16.67 2.94 -57.75
N LYS A 136 16.83 2.35 -56.55
CA LYS A 136 17.85 1.32 -56.31
C LYS A 136 17.62 0.07 -57.15
N ASN A 137 16.37 -0.34 -57.33
CA ASN A 137 16.03 -1.49 -58.16
C ASN A 137 16.23 -1.24 -59.67
N HIS A 138 16.15 0.02 -60.12
CA HIS A 138 16.51 0.42 -61.48
C HIS A 138 18.02 0.38 -61.71
N GLU A 139 18.82 0.77 -60.71
CA GLU A 139 20.28 0.76 -60.79
C GLU A 139 20.89 -0.64 -60.61
N SER A 140 20.38 -1.40 -59.65
CA SER A 140 20.86 -2.76 -59.34
C SER A 140 19.73 -3.59 -58.72
N PRO A 141 19.21 -4.61 -59.41
CA PRO A 141 18.13 -5.41 -58.87
C PRO A 141 18.60 -6.19 -57.63
N LEU A 142 17.81 -6.11 -56.55
CA LEU A 142 18.15 -6.70 -55.26
C LEU A 142 18.15 -8.24 -55.37
N THR A 143 19.29 -8.87 -55.08
CA THR A 143 19.42 -10.34 -55.04
C THR A 143 19.68 -10.81 -53.62
N ILE A 144 18.89 -11.78 -53.15
CA ILE A 144 19.11 -12.47 -51.87
C ILE A 144 19.28 -13.94 -52.18
N MET A 145 20.40 -14.54 -51.77
CA MET A 145 20.72 -15.96 -52.00
C MET A 145 20.57 -16.40 -53.48
N ASN A 146 21.09 -15.59 -54.42
CA ASN A 146 21.00 -15.80 -55.87
C ASN A 146 19.57 -15.77 -56.46
N HIS A 147 18.57 -15.26 -55.73
CA HIS A 147 17.22 -15.01 -56.28
C HIS A 147 16.93 -13.52 -56.35
N GLN A 148 16.47 -13.06 -57.52
CA GLN A 148 16.12 -11.66 -57.74
C GLN A 148 14.75 -11.37 -57.11
N ILE A 149 14.71 -10.41 -56.19
CA ILE A 149 13.47 -10.02 -55.52
C ILE A 149 12.71 -9.06 -56.42
N ALA A 150 11.46 -9.43 -56.75
CA ALA A 150 10.59 -8.59 -57.57
C ALA A 150 10.33 -7.24 -56.87
N ILE A 151 10.23 -6.16 -57.64
CA ILE A 151 10.00 -4.81 -57.10
C ILE A 151 8.72 -4.73 -56.24
N SER A 152 7.69 -5.51 -56.59
CA SER A 152 6.45 -5.63 -55.82
C SER A 152 6.67 -6.21 -54.42
N GLN A 153 7.58 -7.17 -54.28
CA GLN A 153 7.96 -7.75 -52.99
C GLN A 153 8.77 -6.76 -52.15
N GLN A 154 9.58 -5.92 -52.78
CA GLN A 154 10.31 -4.85 -52.10
C GLN A 154 9.36 -3.76 -51.58
N TYR A 155 8.35 -3.36 -52.36
CA TYR A 155 7.28 -2.48 -51.89
C TYR A 155 6.45 -3.10 -50.77
N LEU A 156 6.16 -4.41 -50.85
CA LEU A 156 5.46 -5.12 -49.79
C LEU A 156 6.27 -5.12 -48.48
N ALA A 157 7.60 -5.27 -48.56
CA ALA A 157 8.46 -5.21 -47.37
C ALA A 157 8.44 -3.83 -46.70
N VAL A 158 8.51 -2.74 -47.50
CA VAL A 158 8.37 -1.36 -46.98
C VAL A 158 7.00 -1.18 -46.32
N PHE A 159 5.94 -1.67 -46.96
CA PHE A 159 4.59 -1.61 -46.40
C PHE A 159 4.47 -2.40 -45.08
N CYS A 160 4.95 -3.64 -45.03
CA CYS A 160 4.93 -4.48 -43.83
C CYS A 160 5.71 -3.85 -42.65
N LEU A 161 6.77 -3.08 -42.93
CA LEU A 161 7.52 -2.36 -41.91
C LEU A 161 6.76 -1.13 -41.39
N CYS A 162 6.05 -0.41 -42.27
CA CYS A 162 5.35 0.82 -41.91
C CYS A 162 3.97 0.57 -41.26
N VAL A 163 3.29 -0.55 -41.57
CA VAL A 163 1.93 -0.85 -41.05
C VAL A 163 1.85 -0.87 -39.51
N PRO A 164 2.76 -1.52 -38.76
CA PRO A 164 2.73 -1.49 -37.30
C PRO A 164 2.87 -0.06 -36.74
N LEU A 165 3.72 0.76 -37.36
CA LEU A 165 3.93 2.16 -36.98
C LEU A 165 2.69 3.01 -37.25
N LEU A 166 2.04 2.82 -38.40
CA LEU A 166 0.78 3.46 -38.74
C LEU A 166 -0.32 3.12 -37.71
N LEU A 167 -0.42 1.86 -37.28
CA LEU A 167 -1.38 1.44 -36.27
C LEU A 167 -1.08 2.03 -34.88
N MET A 168 0.19 2.08 -34.46
CA MET A 168 0.59 2.68 -33.18
C MET A 168 0.32 4.18 -33.10
N VAL A 169 0.47 4.89 -34.23
CA VAL A 169 0.26 6.35 -34.32
C VAL A 169 -1.22 6.72 -34.53
N GLY A 170 -2.11 5.73 -34.59
CA GLY A 170 -3.55 5.97 -34.62
C GLY A 170 -4.13 6.14 -36.04
N ALA A 171 -3.51 5.55 -37.06
CA ALA A 171 -4.10 5.51 -38.41
C ALA A 171 -5.51 4.88 -38.39
N GLY A 172 -5.76 3.91 -37.52
CA GLY A 172 -7.09 3.32 -37.33
C GLY A 172 -8.13 4.33 -36.85
N SER A 173 -7.80 5.18 -35.87
CA SER A 173 -8.69 6.26 -35.43
C SER A 173 -8.89 7.34 -36.49
N ALA A 174 -7.85 7.68 -37.26
CA ALA A 174 -7.95 8.65 -38.34
C ALA A 174 -8.94 8.19 -39.44
N ILE A 175 -8.85 6.93 -39.86
CA ILE A 175 -9.78 6.33 -40.83
C ILE A 175 -11.22 6.36 -40.29
N PHE A 176 -11.40 6.02 -39.01
CA PHE A 176 -12.72 6.06 -38.36
C PHE A 176 -13.31 7.48 -38.33
N TRP A 177 -12.48 8.49 -38.02
CA TRP A 177 -12.90 9.89 -38.03
C TRP A 177 -13.24 10.41 -39.42
N ILE A 178 -12.46 10.07 -40.44
CA ILE A 178 -12.76 10.45 -41.83
C ILE A 178 -14.10 9.86 -42.25
N LEU A 179 -14.32 8.57 -41.99
CA LEU A 179 -15.57 7.89 -42.34
C LEU A 179 -16.76 8.48 -41.57
N GLY A 180 -16.63 8.65 -40.26
CA GLY A 180 -17.68 9.19 -39.40
C GLY A 180 -18.04 10.63 -39.72
N ALA A 181 -17.04 11.51 -39.85
CA ALA A 181 -17.25 12.93 -40.17
C ALA A 181 -17.83 13.09 -41.58
N SER A 182 -17.37 12.30 -42.56
CA SER A 182 -17.91 12.35 -43.92
C SER A 182 -19.37 11.91 -43.96
N VAL A 183 -19.71 10.77 -43.33
CA VAL A 183 -21.09 10.30 -43.23
C VAL A 183 -21.97 11.34 -42.54
N PHE A 184 -21.50 11.95 -41.45
CA PHE A 184 -22.25 12.95 -40.71
C PHE A 184 -22.51 14.22 -41.54
N VAL A 185 -21.48 14.78 -42.18
CA VAL A 185 -21.59 16.00 -42.99
C VAL A 185 -22.46 15.76 -44.23
N ILE A 186 -22.25 14.63 -44.93
CA ILE A 186 -23.04 14.26 -46.11
C ILE A 186 -24.49 14.02 -45.71
N PHE A 187 -24.74 13.29 -44.61
CA PHE A 187 -26.09 13.02 -44.14
C PHE A 187 -26.84 14.30 -43.75
N LEU A 188 -26.20 15.20 -43.00
CA LEU A 188 -26.80 16.50 -42.68
C LEU A 188 -27.09 17.32 -43.93
N HIS A 189 -26.15 17.39 -44.86
CA HIS A 189 -26.39 18.10 -46.10
C HIS A 189 -27.54 17.48 -46.89
N ALA A 190 -27.52 16.17 -47.12
CA ALA A 190 -28.51 15.47 -47.92
C ALA A 190 -29.90 15.46 -47.27
N LEU A 191 -29.99 15.50 -45.94
CA LEU A 191 -31.26 15.53 -45.21
C LEU A 191 -31.91 16.92 -45.20
N PHE A 192 -31.11 17.97 -45.05
CA PHE A 192 -31.62 19.33 -44.81
C PHE A 192 -31.64 20.22 -46.06
N HIS A 193 -30.85 19.91 -47.09
CA HIS A 193 -30.81 20.70 -48.34
C HIS A 193 -32.03 20.40 -49.23
N GLN A 194 -32.77 21.44 -49.61
CA GLN A 194 -33.99 21.34 -50.41
C GLN A 194 -33.75 21.81 -51.86
N THR A 195 -33.62 20.84 -52.77
CA THR A 195 -33.42 21.08 -54.21
C THR A 195 -34.77 21.27 -54.94
N PRO A 196 -34.90 22.25 -55.85
CA PRO A 196 -36.17 22.57 -56.54
C PRO A 196 -36.81 21.42 -57.33
N ASN A 197 -36.01 20.48 -57.86
CA ASN A 197 -36.50 19.34 -58.64
C ASN A 197 -36.97 18.14 -57.79
N GLN A 198 -37.00 18.27 -56.46
CA GLN A 198 -37.43 17.19 -55.56
C GLN A 198 -38.91 16.80 -55.74
N GLU A 199 -39.78 17.73 -56.12
CA GLU A 199 -41.21 17.43 -56.34
C GLU A 199 -41.41 16.59 -57.61
N ALA A 200 -40.68 16.88 -58.68
CA ALA A 200 -40.70 16.09 -59.92
C ALA A 200 -40.13 14.67 -59.71
N PHE A 201 -39.07 14.53 -58.91
CA PHE A 201 -38.52 13.22 -58.53
C PHE A 201 -39.46 12.44 -57.59
N GLY A 202 -40.18 13.13 -56.71
CA GLY A 202 -41.19 12.54 -55.84
C GLY A 202 -42.36 11.94 -56.65
N VAL A 203 -42.80 12.63 -57.70
CA VAL A 203 -43.84 12.15 -58.63
C VAL A 203 -43.32 11.03 -59.53
N GLN A 204 -42.08 11.11 -60.05
CA GLN A 204 -41.47 10.02 -60.82
C GLN A 204 -41.28 8.73 -59.99
N MET A 205 -40.91 8.84 -58.71
CA MET A 205 -40.82 7.67 -57.83
C MET A 205 -42.19 7.05 -57.52
N GLU A 206 -43.27 7.84 -57.51
CA GLU A 206 -44.64 7.34 -57.33
C GLU A 206 -45.23 6.77 -58.63
N GLU A 207 -44.87 7.31 -59.81
CA GLU A 207 -45.31 6.82 -61.13
C GLU A 207 -44.50 5.61 -61.65
N MET A 208 -43.23 5.43 -61.26
CA MET A 208 -42.40 4.26 -61.65
C MET A 208 -42.70 2.98 -60.85
N ALA A 209 -43.74 2.98 -60.00
CA ALA A 209 -44.15 1.82 -59.24
C ALA A 209 -45.15 0.89 -59.97
N PRO A 210 -44.80 0.32 -61.15
CA PRO A 210 -45.37 -0.99 -61.49
C PRO A 210 -44.34 -2.07 -61.88
N SER A 211 -43.03 -1.89 -61.64
CA SER A 211 -42.09 -3.02 -61.76
C SER A 211 -41.32 -3.26 -60.47
N SER A 212 -41.59 -4.43 -59.88
CA SER A 212 -41.03 -4.88 -58.61
C SER A 212 -39.50 -5.05 -58.64
N ASP A 213 -38.84 -5.04 -59.81
CA ASP A 213 -37.44 -5.43 -59.93
C ASP A 213 -36.44 -4.29 -59.69
N TYR A 214 -36.70 -3.06 -60.15
CA TYR A 214 -35.76 -1.93 -59.96
C TYR A 214 -35.68 -1.45 -58.51
N ILE A 215 -36.81 -1.42 -57.80
CA ILE A 215 -36.83 -1.09 -56.37
C ILE A 215 -36.20 -2.23 -55.54
N LEU A 216 -36.29 -3.48 -56.01
CA LEU A 216 -35.67 -4.62 -55.34
C LEU A 216 -34.16 -4.65 -55.56
N GLU A 217 -33.65 -4.45 -56.77
CA GLU A 217 -32.20 -4.39 -57.05
C GLU A 217 -31.52 -3.21 -56.35
N PHE A 218 -32.12 -2.00 -56.39
CA PHE A 218 -31.55 -0.84 -55.72
C PHE A 218 -31.61 -0.95 -54.19
N LYS A 219 -32.71 -1.48 -53.63
CA LYS A 219 -32.76 -1.82 -52.20
C LYS A 219 -31.76 -2.90 -51.85
N ILE A 220 -31.55 -3.91 -52.70
CA ILE A 220 -30.61 -5.00 -52.46
C ILE A 220 -29.17 -4.48 -52.46
N ASP A 221 -28.76 -3.60 -53.36
CA ASP A 221 -27.37 -3.09 -53.40
C ASP A 221 -27.07 -2.06 -52.32
N VAL A 222 -28.02 -1.19 -51.98
CA VAL A 222 -27.90 -0.28 -50.83
C VAL A 222 -27.94 -1.06 -49.51
N PHE A 223 -28.81 -2.06 -49.35
CA PHE A 223 -28.80 -2.93 -48.17
C PHE A 223 -27.59 -3.85 -48.11
N LYS A 224 -27.07 -4.36 -49.23
CA LYS A 224 -25.83 -5.17 -49.25
C LYS A 224 -24.65 -4.31 -48.84
N THR A 225 -24.55 -3.09 -49.36
CA THR A 225 -23.48 -2.15 -49.02
C THR A 225 -23.58 -1.66 -47.57
N LEU A 226 -24.78 -1.31 -47.09
CA LEU A 226 -25.02 -0.96 -45.69
C LEU A 226 -24.87 -2.17 -44.74
N LYS A 227 -25.23 -3.39 -45.17
CA LYS A 227 -24.95 -4.62 -44.40
C LYS A 227 -23.47 -4.90 -44.36
N ILE A 228 -22.73 -4.77 -45.45
CA ILE A 228 -21.27 -4.99 -45.46
C ILE A 228 -20.60 -3.95 -44.55
N VAL A 229 -20.91 -2.66 -44.69
CA VAL A 229 -20.37 -1.60 -43.83
C VAL A 229 -20.80 -1.77 -42.37
N GLY A 230 -22.05 -2.14 -42.11
CA GLY A 230 -22.57 -2.41 -40.77
C GLY A 230 -21.96 -3.65 -40.13
N ILE A 231 -21.74 -4.71 -40.90
CA ILE A 231 -21.08 -5.95 -40.46
C ILE A 231 -19.59 -5.69 -40.23
N THR A 232 -18.89 -5.00 -41.13
CA THR A 232 -17.46 -4.69 -40.94
C THR A 232 -17.24 -3.74 -39.76
N THR A 233 -18.10 -2.74 -39.59
CA THR A 233 -18.05 -1.83 -38.43
C THR A 233 -18.39 -2.58 -37.15
N GLY A 234 -19.44 -3.40 -37.15
CA GLY A 234 -19.80 -4.26 -36.02
C GLY A 234 -18.69 -5.25 -35.65
N VAL A 235 -18.02 -5.86 -36.62
CA VAL A 235 -16.89 -6.77 -36.41
C VAL A 235 -15.67 -6.04 -35.86
N LEU A 236 -15.31 -4.87 -36.39
CA LEU A 236 -14.18 -4.07 -35.88
C LEU A 236 -14.45 -3.53 -34.46
N THR A 237 -15.67 -3.07 -34.18
CA THR A 237 -16.07 -2.67 -32.82
C THR A 237 -16.08 -3.87 -31.89
N ALA A 238 -16.55 -5.05 -32.32
CA ALA A 238 -16.51 -6.27 -31.52
C ALA A 238 -15.06 -6.76 -31.27
N ILE A 239 -14.16 -6.63 -32.25
CA ILE A 239 -12.73 -6.94 -32.07
C ILE A 239 -12.08 -5.93 -31.12
N GLY A 240 -12.37 -4.64 -31.25
CA GLY A 240 -11.85 -3.59 -30.35
C GLY A 240 -12.36 -3.73 -28.92
N LEU A 241 -13.66 -3.97 -28.75
CA LEU A 241 -14.26 -4.28 -27.45
C LEU A 241 -13.76 -5.62 -26.91
N GLY A 242 -13.54 -6.62 -27.77
CA GLY A 242 -12.94 -7.90 -27.42
C GLY A 242 -11.50 -7.74 -26.94
N ALA A 243 -10.68 -6.95 -27.64
CA ALA A 243 -9.31 -6.64 -27.25
C ALA A 243 -9.25 -5.82 -25.95
N TYR A 244 -10.13 -4.82 -25.80
CA TYR A 244 -10.27 -4.06 -24.55
C TYR A 244 -10.73 -4.95 -23.39
N TYR A 245 -11.71 -5.82 -23.62
CA TYR A 245 -12.22 -6.77 -22.62
C TYR A 245 -11.15 -7.80 -22.25
N ILE A 246 -10.42 -8.36 -23.23
CA ILE A 246 -9.30 -9.27 -22.99
C ILE A 246 -8.18 -8.55 -22.26
N HIS A 247 -7.81 -7.31 -22.64
CA HIS A 247 -6.80 -6.52 -21.94
C HIS A 247 -7.22 -6.23 -20.50
N ARG A 248 -8.45 -5.77 -20.28
CA ARG A 248 -9.01 -5.49 -18.94
C ARG A 248 -9.12 -6.76 -18.09
N ARG A 249 -9.54 -7.88 -18.68
CA ARG A 249 -9.64 -9.19 -18.02
C ARG A 249 -8.25 -9.76 -17.71
N THR A 250 -7.27 -9.55 -18.58
CA THR A 250 -5.87 -9.94 -18.36
C THR A 250 -5.25 -9.10 -17.26
N GLN A 251 -5.45 -7.77 -17.27
CA GLN A 251 -5.01 -6.89 -16.18
C GLN A 251 -5.70 -7.23 -14.86
N SER A 252 -7.01 -7.49 -14.88
CA SER A 252 -7.75 -7.94 -13.70
C SER A 252 -7.24 -9.28 -13.18
N SER A 253 -6.96 -10.25 -14.06
CA SER A 253 -6.45 -11.57 -13.66
C SER A 253 -5.03 -11.46 -13.11
N LYS A 254 -4.16 -10.65 -13.72
CA LYS A 254 -2.82 -10.34 -13.19
C LYS A 254 -2.90 -9.68 -11.82
N ARG A 255 -3.80 -8.72 -11.62
CA ARG A 255 -4.04 -8.09 -10.32
C ARG A 255 -4.55 -9.07 -9.26
N VAL A 256 -5.40 -10.03 -9.64
CA VAL A 256 -5.87 -11.08 -8.72
C VAL A 256 -4.72 -12.00 -8.31
N ILE A 257 -3.92 -12.48 -9.26
CA ILE A 257 -2.76 -13.35 -8.99
C ILE A 257 -1.74 -12.64 -8.08
N LEU A 258 -1.40 -11.38 -8.41
CA LEU A 258 -0.48 -10.56 -7.60
C LEU A 258 -0.98 -10.39 -6.16
N ARG A 259 -2.29 -10.20 -5.98
CA ARG A 259 -2.90 -10.09 -4.65
C ARG A 259 -2.87 -11.40 -3.88
N ASP A 260 -3.01 -12.54 -4.55
CA ASP A 260 -2.95 -13.85 -3.90
C ASP A 260 -1.52 -14.23 -3.49
N GLU A 261 -0.53 -13.92 -4.31
CA GLU A 261 0.90 -14.07 -3.96
C GLU A 261 1.28 -13.22 -2.76
N VAL A 262 0.94 -11.93 -2.77
CA VAL A 262 1.16 -11.01 -1.64
C VAL A 262 0.44 -11.52 -0.38
N ARG A 263 -0.81 -11.99 -0.51
CA ARG A 263 -1.54 -12.56 0.62
C ARG A 263 -0.85 -13.79 1.20
N ASN A 264 -0.29 -14.66 0.37
CA ASN A 264 0.45 -15.84 0.83
C ASN A 264 1.74 -15.47 1.58
N ILE A 265 2.48 -14.47 1.08
CA ILE A 265 3.70 -13.96 1.75
C ILE A 265 3.36 -13.32 3.09
N LEU A 266 2.23 -12.61 3.17
CA LEU A 266 1.77 -11.94 4.38
C LEU A 266 1.05 -12.87 5.38
N ARG A 267 0.63 -14.07 4.96
CA ARG A 267 -0.13 -15.02 5.79
C ARG A 267 0.57 -15.39 7.10
N PRO A 268 1.89 -15.66 7.17
CA PRO A 268 2.58 -15.97 8.42
C PRO A 268 2.50 -14.86 9.47
N PHE A 269 2.31 -13.59 9.05
CA PHE A 269 2.16 -12.46 9.96
C PHE A 269 0.74 -12.34 10.55
N GLN A 270 -0.23 -13.05 9.99
CA GLN A 270 -1.63 -12.99 10.39
C GLN A 270 -1.91 -13.96 11.55
N LEU A 271 -1.74 -13.47 12.78
CA LEU A 271 -1.94 -14.29 13.97
C LEU A 271 -3.43 -14.60 14.22
N THR A 272 -3.70 -15.89 14.44
CA THR A 272 -4.99 -16.41 14.91
C THR A 272 -5.17 -16.18 16.41
N GLU A 273 -6.42 -16.22 16.90
CA GLU A 273 -6.71 -16.10 18.33
C GLU A 273 -6.10 -17.27 19.14
N GLU A 274 -6.03 -18.47 18.56
CA GLU A 274 -5.39 -19.63 19.16
C GLU A 274 -3.88 -19.41 19.36
N GLN A 275 -3.18 -18.89 18.34
CA GLN A 275 -1.77 -18.53 18.47
C GLN A 275 -1.56 -17.45 19.53
N LEU A 276 -2.45 -16.44 19.62
CA LEU A 276 -2.37 -15.43 20.67
C LEU A 276 -2.56 -16.03 22.07
N ARG A 277 -3.50 -16.97 22.24
CA ARG A 277 -3.66 -17.69 23.53
C ARG A 277 -2.44 -18.53 23.87
N ARG A 278 -1.77 -19.13 22.89
CA ARG A 278 -0.49 -19.84 23.11
C ARG A 278 0.62 -18.87 23.55
N VAL A 279 0.72 -17.68 22.94
CA VAL A 279 1.64 -16.62 23.39
C VAL A 279 1.34 -16.23 24.84
N MET A 280 0.06 -16.04 25.19
CA MET A 280 -0.35 -15.72 26.57
C MET A 280 0.06 -16.81 27.57
N ALA A 281 -0.13 -18.08 27.21
CA ALA A 281 0.25 -19.21 28.06
C ALA A 281 1.78 -19.29 28.28
N ASN A 282 2.56 -19.12 27.20
CA ASN A 282 4.02 -19.12 27.28
C ASN A 282 4.53 -17.94 28.11
N LEU A 283 4.03 -16.73 27.85
CA LEU A 283 4.37 -15.54 28.64
C LEU A 283 4.04 -15.74 30.13
N ASN A 284 2.85 -16.24 30.46
CA ASN A 284 2.48 -16.48 31.87
C ASN A 284 3.38 -17.53 32.55
N THR A 285 3.80 -18.55 31.81
CA THR A 285 4.71 -19.59 32.29
C THR A 285 6.09 -18.99 32.58
N GLU A 286 6.66 -18.26 31.62
CA GLU A 286 7.97 -17.63 31.78
C GLU A 286 7.98 -16.54 32.85
N MET A 287 6.89 -15.77 32.99
CA MET A 287 6.73 -14.84 34.11
C MET A 287 6.74 -15.59 35.45
N THR A 288 6.07 -16.75 35.53
CA THR A 288 6.03 -17.55 36.76
C THR A 288 7.38 -18.17 37.08
N ASN A 289 8.14 -18.59 36.07
CA ASN A 289 9.51 -19.10 36.24
C ASN A 289 10.46 -17.98 36.69
N GLY A 290 10.38 -16.81 36.04
CA GLY A 290 11.16 -15.61 36.36
C GLY A 290 10.96 -15.11 37.78
N LEU A 291 9.76 -15.22 38.35
CA LEU A 291 9.51 -14.82 39.75
C LEU A 291 10.18 -15.74 40.79
N LYS A 292 10.52 -16.98 40.41
CA LYS A 292 11.07 -17.99 41.32
C LYS A 292 12.59 -17.97 41.41
N SER A 293 13.28 -17.49 40.38
CA SER A 293 14.74 -17.59 40.27
C SER A 293 15.37 -16.30 39.72
N ASP A 294 16.63 -16.08 40.09
CA ASP A 294 17.50 -15.03 39.58
C ASP A 294 18.43 -15.51 38.45
N ASP A 295 18.24 -16.75 37.98
CA ASP A 295 18.98 -17.33 36.86
C ASP A 295 18.56 -16.68 35.53
N THR A 296 19.14 -15.53 35.22
CA THR A 296 18.85 -14.78 34.00
C THR A 296 19.45 -15.41 32.73
N GLU A 297 20.26 -16.47 32.86
CA GLU A 297 20.85 -17.15 31.70
C GLU A 297 19.88 -18.19 31.13
N ASN A 298 19.23 -18.98 31.99
CA ASN A 298 18.35 -20.08 31.58
C ASN A 298 16.86 -19.69 31.50
N LEU A 299 16.50 -18.46 31.87
CA LEU A 299 15.13 -17.96 31.84
C LEU A 299 14.92 -16.98 30.70
N ASP A 300 13.75 -17.02 30.07
CA ASP A 300 13.36 -16.01 29.08
C ASP A 300 13.04 -14.67 29.75
N LEU A 301 12.49 -14.68 30.96
CA LEU A 301 12.04 -13.48 31.67
C LEU A 301 12.66 -13.37 33.06
N ALA A 302 13.33 -12.25 33.29
CA ALA A 302 14.04 -12.01 34.54
C ALA A 302 13.13 -11.50 35.67
N MET A 303 11.98 -10.87 35.39
CA MET A 303 10.97 -10.51 36.41
C MET A 303 11.57 -9.79 37.64
N PHE A 304 12.24 -8.67 37.42
CA PHE A 304 13.01 -7.95 38.45
C PHE A 304 12.11 -7.28 39.50
N PRO A 305 12.32 -7.56 40.80
CA PRO A 305 11.69 -6.80 41.88
C PRO A 305 12.23 -5.38 41.94
N THR A 306 11.34 -4.38 41.98
CA THR A 306 11.71 -2.95 41.90
C THR A 306 11.85 -2.26 43.26
N TYR A 307 11.55 -2.98 44.35
CA TYR A 307 11.50 -2.43 45.72
C TYR A 307 10.46 -1.33 45.93
N VAL A 308 9.51 -1.17 45.00
CA VAL A 308 8.34 -0.31 45.15
C VAL A 308 7.15 -1.14 45.65
N HIS A 309 6.74 -0.93 46.90
CA HIS A 309 5.68 -1.71 47.54
C HIS A 309 4.28 -1.10 47.48
N HIS A 310 4.23 0.23 47.44
CA HIS A 310 2.98 0.97 47.58
C HIS A 310 2.81 1.93 46.42
N GLY A 311 1.56 2.02 45.93
CA GLY A 311 1.15 3.13 45.10
C GLY A 311 1.08 4.44 45.92
N PRO A 312 0.93 5.58 45.24
CA PRO A 312 0.78 6.88 45.89
C PRO A 312 -0.49 6.93 46.75
N SER A 313 -0.39 7.47 47.97
CA SER A 313 -1.56 7.66 48.85
C SER A 313 -2.33 8.95 48.52
N GLY A 314 -1.69 9.88 47.83
CA GLY A 314 -2.15 11.25 47.60
C GLY A 314 -1.73 12.23 48.69
N GLN A 315 -0.95 11.80 49.69
CA GLN A 315 -0.38 12.66 50.73
C GLN A 315 1.08 13.02 50.44
N GLU A 316 1.64 12.50 49.35
CA GLU A 316 3.00 12.81 48.91
C GLU A 316 3.16 14.31 48.65
N SER A 317 4.31 14.85 49.04
CA SER A 317 4.69 16.23 48.74
C SER A 317 6.20 16.36 48.60
N GLY A 318 6.65 17.49 48.03
CA GLY A 318 8.07 17.82 47.90
C GLY A 318 8.47 18.16 46.47
N GLU A 319 9.75 18.50 46.31
CA GLU A 319 10.34 18.86 45.03
C GLU A 319 11.48 17.91 44.67
N TYR A 320 11.39 17.33 43.48
CA TYR A 320 12.27 16.26 43.02
C TYR A 320 12.85 16.63 41.65
N LEU A 321 14.14 16.36 41.46
CA LEU A 321 14.73 16.30 40.14
C LEU A 321 14.51 14.91 39.56
N VAL A 322 14.33 14.83 38.25
CA VAL A 322 14.23 13.56 37.54
C VAL A 322 15.10 13.57 36.31
N VAL A 323 15.91 12.53 36.17
CA VAL A 323 16.61 12.22 34.91
C VAL A 323 15.91 11.03 34.28
N ASP A 324 15.43 11.20 33.06
CA ASP A 324 14.74 10.16 32.30
C ASP A 324 15.54 9.81 31.06
N LEU A 325 16.32 8.74 31.15
CA LEU A 325 17.26 8.32 30.11
C LEU A 325 16.54 7.48 29.04
N GLY A 326 16.32 8.09 27.87
CA GLY A 326 15.72 7.45 26.71
C GLY A 326 16.75 6.89 25.71
N GLY A 327 16.26 6.51 24.51
CA GLY A 327 17.06 5.86 23.46
C GLY A 327 18.09 6.75 22.75
N SER A 328 17.74 8.02 22.48
CA SER A 328 18.59 8.96 21.70
C SER A 328 18.63 10.37 22.30
N ASN A 329 17.83 10.58 23.35
CA ASN A 329 17.77 11.78 24.14
C ASN A 329 17.41 11.38 25.56
N PHE A 330 17.63 12.29 26.50
CA PHE A 330 17.13 12.17 27.85
C PHE A 330 16.49 13.47 28.28
N ARG A 331 15.68 13.37 29.32
CA ARG A 331 14.96 14.50 29.87
C ARG A 331 15.44 14.77 31.28
N VAL A 332 15.66 16.04 31.60
CA VAL A 332 15.78 16.50 32.98
C VAL A 332 14.50 17.23 33.33
N SER A 333 13.92 16.88 34.47
CA SER A 333 12.68 17.47 34.95
C SER A 333 12.80 17.93 36.40
N HIS A 334 12.14 19.05 36.72
CA HIS A 334 11.83 19.45 38.08
C HIS A 334 10.33 19.18 38.32
N VAL A 335 10.04 18.34 39.29
CA VAL A 335 8.68 17.93 39.66
C VAL A 335 8.36 18.44 41.06
N SER A 336 7.35 19.30 41.17
CA SER A 336 6.81 19.76 42.44
C SER A 336 5.48 19.06 42.72
N ILE A 337 5.38 18.41 43.88
CA ILE A 337 4.22 17.63 44.31
C ILE A 337 3.57 18.35 45.51
N GLU A 338 2.30 18.73 45.35
CA GLU A 338 1.51 19.48 46.33
C GLU A 338 0.27 18.68 46.76
N GLY A 339 0.47 17.45 47.27
CA GLY A 339 -0.62 16.57 47.66
C GLY A 339 -1.35 15.95 46.46
N ARG A 340 -2.61 15.55 46.67
CA ARG A 340 -3.34 14.69 45.72
C ARG A 340 -3.58 15.38 44.39
N ASN A 341 -3.05 14.78 43.32
CA ASN A 341 -3.23 15.18 41.91
C ASN A 341 -2.70 16.58 41.54
N ARG A 342 -1.90 17.23 42.39
CA ARG A 342 -1.28 18.52 42.08
C ARG A 342 0.21 18.34 41.86
N MET A 343 0.57 18.09 40.60
CA MET A 343 1.96 17.97 40.18
C MET A 343 2.30 19.00 39.12
N ARG A 344 3.32 19.82 39.40
CA ARG A 344 3.87 20.76 38.43
C ARG A 344 5.16 20.19 37.86
N LEU A 345 5.24 20.15 36.53
CA LEU A 345 6.39 19.62 35.79
C LEU A 345 7.01 20.74 34.98
N ASN A 346 8.31 20.95 35.15
CA ASN A 346 9.13 21.74 34.24
C ASN A 346 10.24 20.82 33.71
N ASN A 347 10.41 20.73 32.40
CA ASN A 347 11.35 19.79 31.81
C ASN A 347 12.16 20.37 30.65
N LYS A 348 13.30 19.74 30.37
CA LYS A 348 14.15 20.05 29.23
C LYS A 348 14.70 18.75 28.65
N ILE A 349 14.65 18.63 27.32
CA ILE A 349 15.19 17.49 26.58
C ILE A 349 16.62 17.82 26.17
N PHE A 350 17.52 16.87 26.35
CA PHE A 350 18.92 16.91 25.91
C PHE A 350 19.18 15.76 24.94
N LEU A 351 19.79 16.07 23.81
CA LEU A 351 20.21 15.05 22.84
C LEU A 351 21.45 14.33 23.36
N ILE A 352 21.53 13.01 23.14
CA ILE A 352 22.74 12.24 23.48
C ILE A 352 23.58 12.13 22.20
N PRO A 353 24.80 12.67 22.17
CA PRO A 353 25.72 12.44 21.06
C PRO A 353 25.89 10.94 20.79
N HIS A 354 25.83 10.53 19.52
CA HIS A 354 25.92 9.11 19.15
C HIS A 354 27.21 8.44 19.63
N SER A 355 28.31 9.19 19.70
CA SER A 355 29.59 8.71 20.24
C SER A 355 29.51 8.30 21.72
N LEU A 356 28.57 8.85 22.50
CA LEU A 356 28.37 8.48 23.90
C LEU A 356 27.52 7.21 24.05
N LEU A 357 26.63 6.92 23.10
CA LEU A 357 25.80 5.69 23.12
C LEU A 357 26.65 4.42 23.00
N LEU A 358 27.79 4.52 22.32
CA LEU A 358 28.74 3.42 22.05
C LEU A 358 30.10 3.63 22.72
N GLY A 359 30.23 4.67 23.55
CA GLY A 359 31.48 5.09 24.17
C GLY A 359 31.71 4.51 25.56
N GLU A 360 32.54 5.18 26.36
CA GLU A 360 32.77 4.82 27.76
C GLU A 360 31.61 5.26 28.64
N GLY A 361 31.19 4.40 29.58
CA GLY A 361 30.13 4.69 30.54
C GLY A 361 30.36 5.95 31.36
N GLU A 362 31.59 6.16 31.85
CA GLU A 362 31.94 7.35 32.64
C GLU A 362 31.62 8.66 31.91
N LYS A 363 31.96 8.74 30.61
CA LYS A 363 31.69 9.90 29.75
C LYS A 363 30.18 10.14 29.56
N LEU A 364 29.38 9.08 29.48
CA LEU A 364 27.92 9.20 29.42
C LEU A 364 27.37 9.81 30.72
N PHE A 365 27.76 9.29 31.88
CA PHE A 365 27.27 9.81 33.16
C PHE A 365 27.77 11.22 33.46
N ASP A 366 29.01 11.56 33.08
CA ASP A 366 29.53 12.93 33.16
C ASP A 366 28.72 13.89 32.29
N TYR A 367 28.35 13.49 31.07
CA TYR A 367 27.48 14.28 30.21
C TYR A 367 26.08 14.49 30.81
N ILE A 368 25.50 13.46 31.44
CA ILE A 368 24.22 13.57 32.16
C ILE A 368 24.33 14.59 33.31
N ALA A 369 25.39 14.52 34.11
CA ALA A 369 25.65 15.46 35.19
C ALA A 369 25.85 16.90 34.68
N GLU A 370 26.35 17.08 33.45
CA GLU A 370 26.47 18.39 32.79
C GLU A 370 25.13 19.01 32.51
N CYS A 371 24.25 18.25 31.90
CA CYS A 371 22.92 18.71 31.56
C CYS A 371 22.09 18.96 32.81
N LEU A 372 22.30 18.20 33.89
CA LEU A 372 21.72 18.47 35.21
C LEU A 372 22.14 19.85 35.74
N GLN A 373 23.44 20.18 35.72
CA GLN A 373 23.92 21.51 36.12
C GLN A 373 23.28 22.60 35.26
N ARG A 374 23.34 22.46 33.93
CA ARG A 374 22.73 23.42 33.00
C ARG A 374 21.25 23.65 33.27
N PHE A 375 20.50 22.57 33.51
CA PHE A 375 19.07 22.67 33.80
C PHE A 375 18.79 23.43 35.10
N ILE A 376 19.58 23.18 36.15
CA ILE A 376 19.46 23.87 37.44
C ILE A 376 19.76 25.37 37.29
N ASP A 377 20.80 25.71 36.54
CA ASP A 377 21.23 27.09 36.32
C ASP A 377 20.19 27.87 35.47
N ASP A 378 19.75 27.28 34.36
CA ASP A 378 18.75 27.87 33.45
C ASP A 378 17.44 28.19 34.18
N ASN A 379 17.02 27.30 35.09
CA ASN A 379 15.78 27.44 35.85
C ASN A 379 15.97 28.15 37.19
N LYS A 380 17.19 28.62 37.49
CA LYS A 380 17.55 29.35 38.72
C LYS A 380 17.15 28.60 40.00
N LEU A 381 17.12 27.26 39.97
CA LEU A 381 16.62 26.44 41.08
C LEU A 381 17.49 26.60 42.33
N SER A 382 18.80 26.80 42.14
CA SER A 382 19.75 27.08 43.22
C SER A 382 19.44 28.36 44.00
N LEU A 383 18.79 29.36 43.37
CA LEU A 383 18.41 30.61 44.04
C LEU A 383 17.15 30.46 44.90
N LEU A 384 16.34 29.43 44.65
CA LEU A 384 15.10 29.16 45.36
C LEU A 384 15.31 28.34 46.64
N LYS A 385 16.54 27.92 46.92
CA LYS A 385 16.87 26.98 47.99
C LYS A 385 17.95 27.53 48.89
N SER A 386 17.93 27.11 50.15
CA SER A 386 18.98 27.46 51.10
C SER A 386 20.32 26.89 50.65
N ALA A 387 21.43 27.54 51.05
CA ALA A 387 22.77 27.13 50.65
C ALA A 387 23.09 25.65 50.98
N ASN A 388 22.41 25.04 51.96
CA ASN A 388 22.61 23.64 52.39
C ASN A 388 21.59 22.65 51.83
N TYR A 389 20.65 23.08 51.00
CA TYR A 389 19.66 22.18 50.40
C TYR A 389 20.33 21.20 49.41
N LYS A 390 19.99 19.92 49.52
CA LYS A 390 20.30 18.90 48.52
C LYS A 390 19.03 18.55 47.76
N PHE A 391 19.09 18.53 46.43
CA PHE A 391 17.99 18.06 45.61
C PHE A 391 17.94 16.53 45.64
N ASP A 392 16.76 15.99 45.94
CA ASP A 392 16.48 14.58 45.76
C ASP A 392 16.26 14.30 44.27
N LEU A 393 17.04 13.38 43.70
CA LEU A 393 16.95 12.98 42.30
C LEU A 393 16.40 11.56 42.16
N ALA A 394 15.35 11.40 41.38
CA ALA A 394 14.90 10.11 40.88
C ALA A 394 15.50 9.87 39.49
N PHE A 395 16.13 8.73 39.30
CA PHE A 395 16.76 8.35 38.04
C PHE A 395 15.87 7.32 37.34
N THR A 396 15.11 7.76 36.33
CA THR A 396 14.46 6.82 35.43
C THR A 396 15.50 6.21 34.49
N PHE A 397 15.75 4.93 34.67
CA PHE A 397 16.73 4.17 33.91
C PHE A 397 16.07 2.93 33.31
N SER A 398 15.67 3.04 32.05
CA SER A 398 14.81 2.09 31.36
C SER A 398 15.58 0.93 30.72
N PHE A 399 16.44 0.29 31.50
CA PHE A 399 17.23 -0.87 31.09
C PHE A 399 17.09 -2.00 32.12
N PRO A 400 17.34 -3.26 31.71
CA PRO A 400 17.37 -4.39 32.63
C PRO A 400 18.36 -4.17 33.78
N CYS A 401 17.83 -4.04 35.00
CA CYS A 401 18.62 -3.82 36.22
C CYS A 401 18.23 -4.80 37.31
N LYS A 402 19.23 -5.40 37.95
CA LYS A 402 19.05 -6.11 39.21
C LYS A 402 19.14 -5.10 40.36
N GLN A 403 17.99 -4.81 40.96
CA GLN A 403 17.93 -3.93 42.13
C GLN A 403 18.11 -4.74 43.42
N THR A 404 18.74 -4.13 44.41
CA THR A 404 18.79 -4.59 45.82
C THR A 404 18.09 -3.60 46.75
N SER A 405 17.87 -2.38 46.27
CA SER A 405 17.04 -1.34 46.89
C SER A 405 16.62 -0.31 45.84
N LEU A 406 15.89 0.73 46.26
CA LEU A 406 15.66 1.88 45.38
C LEU A 406 16.94 2.67 45.06
N ARG A 407 18.03 2.50 45.83
CA ARG A 407 19.27 3.29 45.69
C ARG A 407 20.46 2.50 45.19
N GLU A 408 20.25 1.27 44.75
CA GLU A 408 21.31 0.39 44.28
C GLU A 408 20.75 -0.51 43.19
N ALA A 409 21.35 -0.45 42.00
CA ALA A 409 20.87 -1.18 40.83
C ALA A 409 22.02 -1.52 39.89
N THR A 410 22.28 -2.82 39.72
CA THR A 410 23.31 -3.31 38.80
C THR A 410 22.73 -3.47 37.40
N LEU A 411 23.35 -2.84 36.39
CA LEU A 411 22.94 -3.03 34.99
C LEU A 411 23.23 -4.46 34.53
N VAL A 412 22.24 -5.14 33.97
CA VAL A 412 22.37 -6.52 33.45
C VAL A 412 22.81 -6.52 32.00
N SER A 413 22.17 -5.73 31.15
CA SER A 413 22.49 -5.66 29.71
C SER A 413 21.98 -4.38 29.10
N TRP A 414 22.70 -3.86 28.10
CA TRP A 414 22.20 -2.75 27.30
C TRP A 414 21.11 -3.18 26.31
N THR A 415 20.21 -2.26 26.00
CA THR A 415 19.17 -2.42 24.97
C THR A 415 19.03 -1.09 24.20
N LYS A 416 18.07 -0.99 23.28
CA LYS A 416 17.68 0.28 22.60
C LYS A 416 18.86 1.01 21.90
N GLY A 417 19.87 0.28 21.45
CA GLY A 417 21.03 0.81 20.72
C GLY A 417 22.19 1.29 21.58
N PHE A 418 22.12 1.16 22.90
CA PHE A 418 23.25 1.44 23.80
C PHE A 418 24.24 0.29 23.79
N SER A 419 25.52 0.61 23.96
CA SER A 419 26.60 -0.37 24.17
C SER A 419 27.79 0.26 24.90
N CYS A 420 27.53 1.09 25.91
CA CYS A 420 28.60 1.77 26.63
C CYS A 420 29.46 0.78 27.42
N THR A 421 30.79 0.91 27.32
CA THR A 421 31.74 0.05 28.05
C THR A 421 31.76 0.37 29.54
N SER A 422 32.12 -0.63 30.37
CA SER A 422 32.29 -0.49 31.82
C SER A 422 31.04 -0.04 32.60
N VAL A 423 29.84 -0.35 32.11
CA VAL A 423 28.57 -0.11 32.83
C VAL A 423 27.87 -1.40 33.21
N VAL A 424 27.83 -2.39 32.30
CA VAL A 424 27.24 -3.71 32.59
C VAL A 424 27.97 -4.33 33.79
N GLY A 425 27.20 -4.87 34.75
CA GLY A 425 27.72 -5.42 36.00
C GLY A 425 28.06 -4.39 37.08
N ASN A 426 27.82 -3.08 36.85
CA ASN A 426 28.10 -2.03 37.82
C ASN A 426 26.82 -1.33 38.30
N ASP A 427 26.87 -0.73 39.49
CA ASP A 427 25.76 0.03 40.07
C ASP A 427 25.61 1.40 39.39
N VAL A 428 24.55 1.55 38.58
CA VAL A 428 24.32 2.77 37.81
C VAL A 428 23.87 3.95 38.67
N VAL A 429 23.34 3.70 39.88
CA VAL A 429 23.02 4.76 40.85
C VAL A 429 24.31 5.38 41.37
N LEU A 430 25.26 4.53 41.77
CA LEU A 430 26.59 4.96 42.20
C LEU A 430 27.34 5.69 41.09
N MET A 431 27.31 5.17 39.85
CA MET A 431 27.98 5.81 38.71
C MET A 431 27.44 7.22 38.45
N LEU A 432 26.11 7.42 38.47
CA LEU A 432 25.50 8.74 38.34
C LEU A 432 25.85 9.65 39.52
N GLN A 433 25.82 9.13 40.76
CA GLN A 433 26.19 9.90 41.94
C GLN A 433 27.65 10.38 41.87
N GLN A 434 28.58 9.52 41.46
CA GLN A 434 29.99 9.88 41.27
C GLN A 434 30.17 10.97 40.19
N ALA A 435 29.44 10.87 39.08
CA ALA A 435 29.46 11.91 38.04
C ALA A 435 28.93 13.26 38.53
N ILE A 436 27.89 13.25 39.36
CA ILE A 436 27.38 14.44 40.04
C ILE A 436 28.43 15.01 41.00
N ASP A 437 29.05 14.17 41.83
CA ASP A 437 30.00 14.57 42.86
C ASP A 437 31.30 15.15 42.28
N ARG A 438 31.72 14.68 41.09
CA ARG A 438 32.85 15.27 40.33
C ARG A 438 32.60 16.73 39.95
N ARG A 439 31.34 17.18 39.86
CA ARG A 439 31.01 18.56 39.49
C ARG A 439 30.87 19.45 40.72
N LYS A 440 31.72 20.48 40.79
CA LYS A 440 31.70 21.47 41.87
C LYS A 440 30.36 22.22 41.90
N GLY A 441 29.68 22.22 43.04
CA GLY A 441 28.47 23.02 43.27
C GLY A 441 27.15 22.27 43.09
N LEU A 442 27.16 21.04 42.56
CA LEU A 442 25.95 20.21 42.46
C LEU A 442 25.64 19.52 43.78
N LYS A 443 24.66 20.06 44.50
CA LYS A 443 24.11 19.43 45.72
C LYS A 443 22.93 18.55 45.37
N ILE A 444 23.18 17.38 44.80
CA ILE A 444 22.15 16.41 44.41
C ILE A 444 22.45 15.05 45.06
N GLN A 445 21.40 14.38 45.53
CA GLN A 445 21.45 12.99 45.97
C GLN A 445 20.53 12.13 45.09
N VAL A 446 21.04 11.05 44.52
CA VAL A 446 20.20 10.06 43.84
C VAL A 446 19.49 9.22 44.90
N VAL A 447 18.16 9.35 44.98
CA VAL A 447 17.34 8.73 46.04
C VAL A 447 16.53 7.52 45.57
N ALA A 448 16.32 7.40 44.26
CA ALA A 448 15.57 6.30 43.66
C ALA A 448 16.03 6.04 42.21
N LEU A 449 16.21 4.78 41.84
CA LEU A 449 16.21 4.30 40.46
C LEU A 449 14.86 3.66 40.14
N VAL A 450 14.31 4.01 38.98
CA VAL A 450 12.96 3.64 38.58
C VAL A 450 12.98 3.23 37.10
N ASN A 451 12.29 2.15 36.74
CA ASN A 451 12.08 1.81 35.33
C ASN A 451 10.92 2.66 34.76
N ASP A 452 10.95 3.04 33.48
CA ASP A 452 9.89 3.85 32.85
C ASP A 452 8.49 3.25 32.98
N THR A 453 8.36 1.93 32.92
CA THR A 453 7.08 1.23 33.14
C THR A 453 6.55 1.46 34.56
N VAL A 454 7.44 1.45 35.56
CA VAL A 454 7.13 1.68 36.97
C VAL A 454 6.73 3.14 37.19
N GLY A 455 7.48 4.09 36.60
CA GLY A 455 7.10 5.50 36.61
C GLY A 455 5.71 5.69 35.98
N THR A 456 5.48 5.10 34.81
CA THR A 456 4.21 5.16 34.09
C THR A 456 3.03 4.65 34.92
N LEU A 457 3.20 3.51 35.61
CA LEU A 457 2.24 2.98 36.57
C LEU A 457 2.01 3.94 37.74
N MET A 458 3.08 4.43 38.36
CA MET A 458 3.01 5.28 39.56
C MET A 458 2.33 6.62 39.27
N ALA A 459 2.62 7.25 38.14
CA ALA A 459 1.92 8.45 37.70
C ALA A 459 0.43 8.20 37.49
N CYS A 460 0.05 7.13 36.79
CA CYS A 460 -1.35 6.84 36.53
C CYS A 460 -2.12 6.43 37.79
N SER A 461 -1.48 5.67 38.68
CA SER A 461 -2.09 5.22 39.95
C SER A 461 -2.35 6.35 40.95
N SER A 462 -1.72 7.51 40.79
CA SER A 462 -2.08 8.72 41.55
C SER A 462 -3.49 9.21 41.24
N ILE A 463 -3.95 8.98 40.00
CA ILE A 463 -5.27 9.38 39.50
C ILE A 463 -6.27 8.22 39.64
N TYR A 464 -5.87 7.02 39.22
CA TYR A 464 -6.72 5.83 39.13
C TYR A 464 -6.26 4.76 40.12
N ARG A 465 -6.98 4.57 41.24
CA ARG A 465 -6.62 3.60 42.28
C ARG A 465 -6.62 2.14 41.81
N ASP A 466 -7.39 1.84 40.77
CA ASP A 466 -7.45 0.54 40.09
C ASP A 466 -6.34 0.36 39.04
N CYS A 467 -5.43 1.33 38.89
CA CYS A 467 -4.26 1.20 38.04
C CYS A 467 -3.20 0.32 38.70
N LYS A 468 -2.93 -0.85 38.11
CA LYS A 468 -2.07 -1.89 38.69
C LYS A 468 -1.02 -2.47 37.74
N ALA A 469 -0.97 -1.98 36.51
CA ALA A 469 0.07 -2.30 35.53
C ALA A 469 0.47 -1.05 34.73
N GLY A 470 1.75 -0.98 34.38
CA GLY A 470 2.32 0.06 33.52
C GLY A 470 3.02 -0.58 32.33
N VAL A 471 2.78 -0.05 31.13
CA VAL A 471 3.24 -0.62 29.86
C VAL A 471 3.87 0.47 29.01
N ILE A 472 5.00 0.16 28.40
CA ILE A 472 5.65 1.01 27.41
C ILE A 472 5.54 0.34 26.03
N LEU A 473 5.02 1.08 25.06
CA LEU A 473 4.90 0.71 23.64
C LEU A 473 5.51 1.85 22.80
N GLY A 474 6.84 1.90 22.74
CA GLY A 474 7.60 2.97 22.08
C GLY A 474 8.79 2.41 21.31
N THR A 475 9.97 3.03 21.46
CA THR A 475 11.24 2.52 20.87
C THR A 475 11.49 1.07 21.26
N GLY A 476 11.28 0.74 22.54
CA GLY A 476 11.20 -0.63 23.03
C GLY A 476 9.78 -0.97 23.49
N THR A 477 9.60 -2.19 24.01
CA THR A 477 8.39 -2.54 24.76
C THR A 477 8.73 -3.25 26.05
N ASN A 478 8.11 -2.79 27.14
CA ASN A 478 8.26 -3.38 28.45
C ASN A 478 6.96 -3.22 29.26
N ALA A 479 6.83 -3.96 30.36
CA ALA A 479 5.78 -3.75 31.33
C ALA A 479 6.20 -4.00 32.77
N CYS A 480 5.43 -3.44 33.69
CA CYS A 480 5.44 -3.79 35.10
C CYS A 480 4.02 -3.98 35.64
N TYR A 481 3.89 -4.65 36.77
CA TYR A 481 2.62 -4.80 37.49
C TYR A 481 2.86 -5.06 38.97
N PHE A 482 1.83 -4.85 39.80
CA PHE A 482 1.84 -5.27 41.20
C PHE A 482 1.69 -6.79 41.32
N GLU A 483 2.65 -7.45 41.94
CA GLU A 483 2.61 -8.88 42.26
C GLU A 483 2.53 -9.08 43.78
N ASN A 484 1.86 -10.14 44.23
CA ASN A 484 1.87 -10.53 45.64
C ASN A 484 3.26 -11.10 45.99
N LEU A 485 3.86 -10.66 47.10
CA LEU A 485 5.14 -11.18 47.59
C LEU A 485 5.14 -12.68 47.84
N ASP A 486 3.99 -13.30 48.10
CA ASP A 486 3.84 -14.76 48.21
C ASP A 486 4.24 -15.48 46.90
N ASN A 487 4.07 -14.81 45.76
CA ASN A 487 4.42 -15.32 44.44
C ASN A 487 5.87 -15.01 44.03
N VAL A 488 6.65 -14.33 44.88
CA VAL A 488 8.02 -13.89 44.57
C VAL A 488 9.03 -14.50 45.55
N PRO A 489 9.36 -15.80 45.44
CA PRO A 489 10.34 -16.44 46.34
C PRO A 489 11.70 -15.75 46.39
N LYS A 490 12.15 -15.19 45.27
CA LYS A 490 13.44 -14.51 45.14
C LYS A 490 13.52 -13.11 45.78
N TRP A 491 12.41 -12.62 46.34
CA TRP A 491 12.40 -11.32 47.03
C TRP A 491 13.32 -11.34 48.26
N THR A 492 14.28 -10.41 48.30
CA THR A 492 15.28 -10.28 49.37
C THR A 492 15.03 -9.12 50.33
N GLY A 493 14.05 -8.25 50.04
CA GLY A 493 13.71 -7.14 50.93
C GLY A 493 12.80 -7.56 52.10
N VAL A 494 12.25 -6.57 52.81
CA VAL A 494 11.43 -6.81 54.00
C VAL A 494 10.16 -7.60 53.65
N ARG A 495 9.87 -8.63 54.44
CA ARG A 495 8.58 -9.33 54.47
C ARG A 495 7.93 -9.05 55.81
N ASP A 496 6.94 -8.15 55.81
CA ASP A 496 6.15 -7.84 57.00
C ASP A 496 4.65 -7.83 56.66
N ASN A 497 3.80 -7.59 57.66
CA ASN A 497 2.34 -7.60 57.46
C ASN A 497 1.82 -6.38 56.68
N ILE A 498 2.67 -5.39 56.39
CA ILE A 498 2.33 -4.11 55.76
C ILE A 498 2.62 -4.19 54.26
N HIS A 499 3.81 -4.69 53.91
CA HIS A 499 4.28 -4.84 52.55
C HIS A 499 3.83 -6.22 52.02
N LYS A 500 2.65 -6.27 51.40
CA LYS A 500 2.11 -7.51 50.79
C LYS A 500 2.38 -7.63 49.29
N GLN A 501 2.72 -6.53 48.64
CA GLN A 501 2.92 -6.48 47.19
C GLN A 501 4.24 -5.79 46.86
N VAL A 502 4.74 -6.06 45.67
CA VAL A 502 5.86 -5.36 45.06
C VAL A 502 5.59 -5.17 43.58
N ILE A 503 6.02 -4.04 43.01
CA ILE A 503 6.00 -3.87 41.56
C ILE A 503 7.12 -4.71 40.96
N ILE A 504 6.77 -5.58 40.02
CA ILE A 504 7.71 -6.37 39.24
C ILE A 504 7.90 -5.72 37.88
N ASN A 505 9.14 -5.41 37.53
CA ASN A 505 9.53 -5.07 36.17
C ASN A 505 9.73 -6.39 35.39
N THR A 506 8.90 -6.62 34.39
CA THR A 506 8.86 -7.92 33.69
C THR A 506 10.04 -8.12 32.74
N GLU A 507 10.55 -7.03 32.15
CA GLU A 507 11.44 -7.07 31.00
C GLU A 507 10.91 -8.01 29.89
N TRP A 508 9.59 -7.94 29.64
CA TRP A 508 8.88 -8.88 28.77
C TRP A 508 9.38 -8.93 27.32
N GLY A 509 10.21 -7.96 26.92
CA GLY A 509 10.78 -7.85 25.59
C GLY A 509 11.72 -9.02 25.30
N ALA A 510 12.32 -9.60 26.34
CA ALA A 510 13.24 -10.72 26.27
C ALA A 510 12.58 -12.08 25.95
N LEU A 511 11.25 -12.20 26.07
CA LEU A 511 10.53 -13.45 25.84
C LEU A 511 10.88 -14.05 24.47
N GLY A 512 11.16 -15.36 24.42
CA GLY A 512 11.40 -16.11 23.20
C GLY A 512 12.86 -16.45 22.90
N ARG A 513 13.82 -16.10 23.77
CA ARG A 513 15.24 -16.45 23.61
C ARG A 513 15.44 -17.97 23.48
N HIS A 514 14.69 -18.76 24.25
CA HIS A 514 14.75 -20.23 24.22
C HIS A 514 13.70 -20.87 23.28
N GLY A 515 13.20 -20.12 22.29
CA GLY A 515 12.35 -20.64 21.23
C GLY A 515 10.87 -20.78 21.58
N CYS A 516 10.43 -20.30 22.76
CA CYS A 516 9.02 -20.39 23.15
C CYS A 516 8.06 -19.62 22.22
N LEU A 517 8.58 -18.76 21.34
CA LEU A 517 7.83 -18.00 20.33
C LEU A 517 8.07 -18.46 18.89
N ASP A 518 8.85 -19.53 18.65
CA ASP A 518 9.27 -19.91 17.29
C ASP A 518 8.10 -20.25 16.35
N PHE A 519 6.97 -20.69 16.91
CA PHE A 519 5.75 -21.01 16.17
C PHE A 519 5.05 -19.80 15.54
N ILE A 520 5.45 -18.57 15.89
CA ILE A 520 4.98 -17.32 15.26
C ILE A 520 6.10 -16.52 14.59
N ARG A 521 7.37 -16.93 14.74
CA ARG A 521 8.50 -16.26 14.11
C ARG A 521 8.57 -16.60 12.64
N THR A 522 8.53 -15.56 11.81
CA THR A 522 8.74 -15.63 10.37
C THR A 522 10.24 -15.57 10.05
N ASP A 523 10.62 -15.90 8.81
CA ASP A 523 12.01 -15.80 8.38
C ASP A 523 12.52 -14.35 8.38
N ILE A 524 11.63 -13.39 8.13
CA ILE A 524 11.91 -11.96 8.27
C ILE A 524 12.27 -11.60 9.72
N ASP A 525 11.57 -12.18 10.71
CA ASP A 525 11.87 -11.94 12.12
C ASP A 525 13.23 -12.55 12.53
N ARG A 526 13.62 -13.66 11.91
CA ARG A 526 14.93 -14.29 12.12
C ARG A 526 16.05 -13.46 11.49
N GLU A 527 15.88 -13.01 10.25
CA GLU A 527 16.85 -12.14 9.57
C GLU A 527 17.06 -10.82 10.33
N LEU A 528 15.99 -10.20 10.82
CA LEU A 528 16.09 -8.99 11.64
C LEU A 528 16.85 -9.26 12.95
N ASP A 529 16.55 -10.38 13.62
CA ASP A 529 17.16 -10.76 14.90
C ASP A 529 18.67 -11.02 14.75
N GLU A 530 19.08 -11.88 13.82
CA GLU A 530 20.47 -12.24 13.53
C GLU A 530 21.33 -11.03 13.19
N SER A 531 20.70 -10.02 12.62
CA SER A 531 21.38 -8.86 12.06
C SER A 531 21.32 -7.61 12.95
N SER A 532 20.68 -7.73 14.10
CA SER A 532 20.59 -6.70 15.14
C SER A 532 21.86 -6.62 16.02
N LEU A 533 21.95 -5.58 16.86
CA LEU A 533 23.05 -5.41 17.81
C LEU A 533 23.09 -6.51 18.90
N THR A 534 21.96 -7.16 19.16
CA THR A 534 21.81 -8.18 20.20
C THR A 534 21.10 -9.43 19.66
N PRO A 535 21.77 -10.23 18.80
CA PRO A 535 21.17 -11.44 18.24
C PRO A 535 20.62 -12.39 19.30
N HIS A 536 19.46 -12.97 19.04
CA HIS A 536 18.74 -13.92 19.91
C HIS A 536 18.25 -13.34 21.24
N GLN A 537 18.44 -12.05 21.48
CA GLN A 537 17.88 -11.33 22.63
C GLN A 537 16.71 -10.45 22.20
N GLN A 538 15.87 -10.06 23.16
CA GLN A 538 14.77 -9.12 22.91
C GLN A 538 13.81 -9.59 21.79
N VAL A 539 13.60 -10.91 21.66
CA VAL A 539 12.85 -11.52 20.54
C VAL A 539 11.42 -10.99 20.47
N PHE A 540 10.72 -10.89 21.60
CA PHE A 540 9.36 -10.36 21.65
C PHE A 540 9.32 -8.85 21.34
N GLU A 541 10.29 -8.09 21.85
CA GLU A 541 10.39 -6.65 21.56
C GLU A 541 10.59 -6.38 20.07
N LYS A 542 11.45 -7.17 19.40
CA LYS A 542 11.73 -7.06 17.96
C LYS A 542 10.50 -7.23 17.07
N MET A 543 9.50 -8.01 17.52
CA MET A 543 8.26 -8.20 16.78
C MET A 543 7.20 -7.11 17.01
N ILE A 544 7.43 -6.17 17.94
CA ILE A 544 6.41 -5.21 18.40
C ILE A 544 6.86 -3.75 18.30
N SER A 545 8.09 -3.43 18.76
CA SER A 545 8.46 -2.06 19.09
C SER A 545 8.73 -1.17 17.88
N ALA A 546 8.67 0.15 18.08
CA ALA A 546 8.86 1.14 17.01
C ALA A 546 10.25 1.08 16.37
N LEU A 547 11.27 0.62 17.12
CA LEU A 547 12.63 0.48 16.61
C LEU A 547 12.71 -0.54 15.47
N TYR A 548 11.91 -1.60 15.53
CA TYR A 548 12.01 -2.75 14.61
C TYR A 548 10.83 -2.84 13.64
N LEU A 549 9.68 -2.24 13.96
CA LEU A 549 8.46 -2.30 13.15
C LEU A 549 8.69 -1.89 11.68
N GLY A 550 9.43 -0.80 11.48
CA GLY A 550 9.73 -0.32 10.13
C GLY A 550 10.73 -1.21 9.39
N GLU A 551 11.70 -1.80 10.09
CA GLU A 551 12.67 -2.73 9.50
C GLU A 551 12.00 -4.03 9.04
N ILE A 552 11.03 -4.55 9.80
CA ILE A 552 10.22 -5.70 9.36
C ILE A 552 9.51 -5.39 8.04
N VAL A 553 8.88 -4.20 7.93
CA VAL A 553 8.24 -3.77 6.69
C VAL A 553 9.25 -3.66 5.55
N ARG A 554 10.41 -3.06 5.79
CA ARG A 554 11.49 -2.92 4.81
C ARG A 554 11.95 -4.29 4.29
N LEU A 555 12.18 -5.25 5.17
CA LEU A 555 12.60 -6.61 4.80
C LEU A 555 11.54 -7.34 3.97
N ILE A 556 10.25 -7.19 4.30
CA ILE A 556 9.16 -7.72 3.45
C ILE A 556 9.16 -7.05 2.07
N ILE A 557 9.36 -5.73 2.00
CA ILE A 557 9.47 -5.01 0.73
C ILE A 557 10.67 -5.56 -0.08
N VAL A 558 11.82 -5.81 0.55
CA VAL A 558 12.99 -6.41 -0.11
C VAL A 558 12.65 -7.78 -0.69
N ASP A 559 12.00 -8.67 0.08
CA ASP A 559 11.57 -9.99 -0.40
C ASP A 559 10.59 -9.88 -1.60
N LEU A 560 9.62 -8.96 -1.53
CA LEU A 560 8.67 -8.72 -2.63
C LEU A 560 9.36 -8.18 -3.90
N VAL A 561 10.38 -7.33 -3.74
CA VAL A 561 11.19 -6.82 -4.86
C VAL A 561 12.03 -7.94 -5.48
N GLN A 562 12.68 -8.79 -4.66
CA GLN A 562 13.45 -9.94 -5.14
C GLN A 562 12.58 -10.94 -5.93
N ARG A 563 11.32 -11.09 -5.52
CA ARG A 563 10.31 -11.90 -6.23
C ARG A 563 9.74 -11.23 -7.48
N SER A 564 10.17 -10.01 -7.81
CA SER A 564 9.63 -9.20 -8.92
C SER A 564 8.13 -8.89 -8.80
N ILE A 565 7.59 -8.90 -7.57
CA ILE A 565 6.19 -8.55 -7.26
C ILE A 565 6.03 -7.03 -7.18
N LEU A 566 6.98 -6.36 -6.50
CA LEU A 566 7.08 -4.90 -6.47
C LEU A 566 8.06 -4.42 -7.54
N PHE A 567 7.73 -3.30 -8.19
CA PHE A 567 8.56 -2.63 -9.21
C PHE A 567 9.03 -3.54 -10.38
N PRO A 568 8.14 -4.35 -10.98
CA PRO A 568 8.51 -5.31 -12.03
C PRO A 568 9.15 -4.64 -13.26
N GLY A 569 10.22 -5.24 -13.79
CA GLY A 569 10.90 -4.79 -15.02
C GLY A 569 11.77 -3.53 -14.88
N ARG A 570 11.74 -2.84 -13.73
CA ARG A 570 12.64 -1.73 -13.41
C ARG A 570 13.99 -2.20 -12.86
N MET A 571 14.03 -3.40 -12.28
CA MET A 571 15.27 -4.05 -11.80
C MET A 571 16.06 -4.78 -12.91
N GLN A 572 15.44 -5.16 -14.03
CA GLN A 572 16.06 -5.99 -15.06
C GLN A 572 16.73 -5.22 -16.22
N LYS A 573 16.60 -3.89 -16.29
CA LYS A 573 16.94 -3.14 -17.52
C LYS A 573 18.33 -2.49 -17.59
N SER A 574 19.21 -2.58 -16.60
CA SER A 574 20.64 -2.27 -16.82
C SER A 574 21.54 -2.75 -15.67
N PRO A 575 22.41 -3.74 -15.89
CA PRO A 575 23.40 -4.17 -14.90
C PRO A 575 24.55 -3.16 -14.68
N SER A 576 24.61 -2.07 -15.49
CA SER A 576 25.80 -1.21 -15.60
C SER A 576 25.57 0.26 -15.22
N ILE A 577 24.37 0.64 -14.76
CA ILE A 577 24.09 1.96 -14.19
C ILE A 577 23.83 1.75 -12.69
N ARG A 578 24.68 2.37 -11.85
CA ARG A 578 24.79 2.16 -10.39
C ARG A 578 23.71 2.97 -9.60
N PRO A 579 23.98 3.45 -8.36
CA PRO A 579 23.45 3.00 -7.08
C PRO A 579 22.27 3.85 -6.52
N ASP A 580 21.33 4.25 -7.36
CA ASP A 580 20.43 5.36 -7.04
C ASP A 580 19.13 4.90 -6.35
N TYR A 581 18.61 3.73 -6.75
CA TYR A 581 17.41 3.09 -6.15
C TYR A 581 17.75 2.16 -4.97
N ASN A 582 19.01 2.20 -4.51
CA ASN A 582 19.63 1.18 -3.69
C ASN A 582 19.82 1.59 -2.23
N ILE A 583 19.73 2.87 -1.86
CA ILE A 583 20.01 3.27 -0.47
C ILE A 583 18.95 2.74 0.51
N PHE A 584 17.66 2.79 0.17
CA PHE A 584 16.59 2.33 1.09
C PHE A 584 16.55 0.80 1.23
N LEU A 585 16.75 0.06 0.14
CA LEU A 585 16.79 -1.40 0.16
C LEU A 585 18.08 -1.96 0.79
N ILE A 586 19.18 -1.19 0.81
CA ILE A 586 20.48 -1.59 1.38
C ILE A 586 20.65 -1.08 2.82
N LEU A 587 20.27 0.17 3.11
CA LEU A 587 20.45 0.77 4.43
C LEU A 587 19.34 0.32 5.37
N ARG A 588 19.73 -0.49 6.35
CA ARG A 588 18.86 -0.88 7.47
C ARG A 588 18.39 0.34 8.25
N GLY A 589 17.17 0.28 8.79
CA GLY A 589 16.59 1.37 9.57
C GLY A 589 16.19 2.60 8.74
N SER A 590 16.16 2.49 7.41
CA SER A 590 15.70 3.56 6.51
C SER A 590 14.17 3.69 6.45
N PHE A 591 13.43 2.69 6.94
CA PHE A 591 11.98 2.75 7.11
C PHE A 591 11.63 2.89 8.60
N TYR A 592 11.03 4.02 8.97
CA TYR A 592 10.67 4.30 10.36
C TYR A 592 9.25 3.85 10.68
N ALA A 593 8.97 3.55 11.95
CA ALA A 593 7.60 3.28 12.40
C ALA A 593 6.61 4.40 12.08
N LYS A 594 7.08 5.65 11.98
CA LYS A 594 6.26 6.78 11.50
C LYS A 594 5.76 6.56 10.07
N HIS A 595 6.62 6.08 9.16
CA HIS A 595 6.21 5.77 7.79
C HIS A 595 5.14 4.68 7.77
N VAL A 596 5.28 3.65 8.61
CA VAL A 596 4.26 2.58 8.78
C VAL A 596 2.90 3.19 9.17
N ALA A 597 2.90 4.07 10.18
CA ALA A 597 1.69 4.70 10.68
C ALA A 597 1.04 5.64 9.65
N ASP A 598 1.83 6.46 8.96
CA ASP A 598 1.33 7.42 7.97
C ASP A 598 0.78 6.70 6.73
N ILE A 599 1.47 5.66 6.23
CA ILE A 599 1.00 4.84 5.10
C ILE A 599 -0.27 4.05 5.47
N GLU A 600 -0.32 3.48 6.67
CA GLU A 600 -1.51 2.73 7.12
C GLU A 600 -2.77 3.63 7.18
N ASN A 601 -2.58 4.91 7.52
CA ASN A 601 -3.65 5.91 7.58
C ASN A 601 -3.92 6.62 6.24
N ASP A 602 -3.27 6.22 5.15
CA ASP A 602 -3.52 6.80 3.83
C ASP A 602 -4.89 6.35 3.30
N THR A 603 -5.89 7.22 3.50
CA THR A 603 -7.26 7.07 3.03
C THR A 603 -7.52 7.79 1.70
N THR A 604 -6.49 8.34 1.05
CA THR A 604 -6.66 9.00 -0.25
C THR A 604 -6.99 7.97 -1.34
N GLU A 605 -7.80 8.35 -2.33
CA GLU A 605 -8.19 7.42 -3.41
C GLU A 605 -6.99 7.00 -4.27
N ASP A 606 -6.01 7.90 -4.42
CA ASP A 606 -4.82 7.75 -5.25
C ASP A 606 -3.57 7.27 -4.48
N LEU A 607 -3.66 7.14 -3.16
CA LEU A 607 -2.52 6.83 -2.28
C LEU A 607 -1.40 7.87 -2.38
N SER A 608 -1.76 9.15 -2.46
CA SER A 608 -0.82 10.27 -2.62
C SER A 608 0.12 10.42 -1.43
N ILE A 609 -0.33 10.15 -0.20
CA ILE A 609 0.53 10.18 1.00
C ILE A 609 1.58 9.07 0.91
N THR A 610 1.16 7.86 0.58
CA THR A 610 2.05 6.71 0.37
C THR A 610 3.06 7.02 -0.72
N THR A 611 2.62 7.54 -1.86
CA THR A 611 3.48 7.95 -2.98
C THR A 611 4.51 8.99 -2.56
N THR A 612 4.11 9.98 -1.77
CA THR A 612 5.00 11.03 -1.25
C THR A 612 6.06 10.45 -0.31
N ILE A 613 5.67 9.57 0.61
CA ILE A 613 6.59 8.93 1.54
C ILE A 613 7.59 8.06 0.78
N LEU A 614 7.12 7.22 -0.15
CA LEU A 614 7.97 6.39 -1.00
C LEU A 614 8.96 7.23 -1.81
N THR A 615 8.51 8.35 -2.38
CA THR A 615 9.39 9.28 -3.09
C THR A 615 10.44 9.89 -2.16
N SER A 616 10.07 10.26 -0.93
CA SER A 616 10.99 10.86 0.05
C SER A 616 12.11 9.91 0.50
N ILE A 617 11.89 8.60 0.40
CA ILE A 617 12.88 7.56 0.74
C ILE A 617 13.60 7.01 -0.51
N GLY A 618 13.42 7.63 -1.67
CA GLY A 618 14.14 7.31 -2.92
C GLY A 618 13.44 6.33 -3.87
N ILE A 619 12.17 5.99 -3.62
CA ILE A 619 11.36 5.19 -4.56
C ILE A 619 10.58 6.16 -5.45
N HIS A 620 11.13 6.46 -6.62
CA HIS A 620 10.51 7.36 -7.61
C HIS A 620 9.47 6.64 -8.49
N ASP A 621 8.39 7.36 -8.79
CA ASP A 621 7.28 6.93 -9.64
C ASP A 621 6.65 5.56 -9.28
N PRO A 622 6.31 5.29 -8.01
CA PRO A 622 5.66 4.03 -7.64
C PRO A 622 4.29 3.94 -8.32
N SER A 623 3.92 2.75 -8.81
CA SER A 623 2.58 2.54 -9.35
C SER A 623 1.56 2.49 -8.23
N TYR A 624 0.27 2.69 -8.56
CA TYR A 624 -0.82 2.51 -7.61
C TYR A 624 -0.79 1.12 -6.96
N ASP A 625 -0.50 0.07 -7.75
CA ASP A 625 -0.45 -1.30 -7.26
C ASP A 625 0.74 -1.49 -6.28
N ASP A 626 1.88 -0.84 -6.50
CA ASP A 626 3.01 -0.83 -5.55
C ASP A 626 2.62 -0.15 -4.23
N CYS A 627 2.04 1.05 -4.29
CA CYS A 627 1.57 1.79 -3.11
C CYS A 627 0.53 0.98 -2.33
N TYR A 628 -0.40 0.33 -3.04
CA TYR A 628 -1.42 -0.51 -2.42
C TYR A 628 -0.80 -1.70 -1.69
N ILE A 629 0.13 -2.42 -2.31
CA ILE A 629 0.82 -3.57 -1.70
C ILE A 629 1.59 -3.14 -0.46
N ILE A 630 2.36 -2.05 -0.54
CA ILE A 630 3.14 -1.55 0.61
C ILE A 630 2.22 -1.15 1.77
N ARG A 631 1.06 -0.54 1.48
CA ARG A 631 0.07 -0.25 2.52
C ARG A 631 -0.47 -1.51 3.19
N GLU A 632 -0.73 -2.58 2.44
CA GLU A 632 -1.18 -3.86 3.00
C GLU A 632 -0.08 -4.56 3.83
N VAL A 633 1.19 -4.41 3.46
CA VAL A 633 2.35 -4.84 4.28
C VAL A 633 2.35 -4.08 5.60
N CYS A 634 2.30 -2.74 5.57
CA CYS A 634 2.27 -1.89 6.77
C CYS A 634 1.13 -2.28 7.72
N LYS A 635 -0.10 -2.42 7.19
CA LYS A 635 -1.27 -2.87 7.95
C LYS A 635 -1.05 -4.22 8.61
N THR A 636 -0.53 -5.20 7.87
CA THR A 636 -0.36 -6.57 8.37
C THR A 636 0.66 -6.61 9.51
N VAL A 637 1.81 -5.95 9.35
CA VAL A 637 2.88 -5.91 10.35
C VAL A 637 2.43 -5.14 11.61
N SER A 638 1.81 -3.96 11.43
CA SER A 638 1.22 -3.15 12.50
C SER A 638 0.15 -3.93 13.29
N LEU A 639 -0.77 -4.59 12.60
CA LEU A 639 -1.81 -5.42 13.21
C LEU A 639 -1.22 -6.58 14.02
N ARG A 640 -0.19 -7.26 13.49
CA ARG A 640 0.52 -8.33 14.21
C ARG A 640 1.10 -7.81 15.52
N ALA A 641 1.85 -6.71 15.47
CA ALA A 641 2.48 -6.09 16.63
C ALA A 641 1.43 -5.67 17.68
N ALA A 642 0.33 -5.06 17.26
CA ALA A 642 -0.77 -4.67 18.14
C ALA A 642 -1.45 -5.88 18.82
N LYS A 643 -1.63 -6.99 18.08
CA LYS A 643 -2.18 -8.25 18.62
C LYS A 643 -1.26 -8.89 19.66
N LEU A 644 0.05 -8.91 19.41
CA LEU A 644 1.03 -9.43 20.36
C LEU A 644 1.09 -8.58 21.64
N ALA A 645 1.10 -7.25 21.50
CA ALA A 645 1.02 -6.34 22.64
C ALA A 645 -0.29 -6.55 23.44
N ALA A 646 -1.43 -6.72 22.77
CA ALA A 646 -2.70 -7.04 23.43
C ALA A 646 -2.67 -8.37 24.20
N ALA A 647 -2.07 -9.41 23.61
CA ALA A 647 -1.89 -10.70 24.29
C ALA A 647 -1.03 -10.56 25.56
N ALA A 648 0.06 -9.79 25.50
CA ALA A 648 0.91 -9.55 26.67
C ALA A 648 0.19 -8.76 27.77
N VAL A 649 -0.53 -7.69 27.41
CA VAL A 649 -1.36 -6.92 28.35
C VAL A 649 -2.47 -7.80 28.96
N ALA A 650 -3.07 -8.70 28.19
CA ALA A 650 -4.08 -9.63 28.68
C ALA A 650 -3.52 -10.54 29.79
N VAL A 651 -2.28 -11.01 29.68
CA VAL A 651 -1.62 -11.79 30.74
C VAL A 651 -1.51 -10.98 32.03
N LEU A 652 -1.08 -9.72 31.97
CA LEU A 652 -1.00 -8.87 33.16
C LEU A 652 -2.36 -8.69 33.85
N ILE A 653 -3.41 -8.39 33.07
CA ILE A 653 -4.77 -8.23 33.61
C ILE A 653 -5.27 -9.53 34.24
N ASN A 654 -5.00 -10.68 33.62
CA ASN A 654 -5.41 -11.98 34.14
C ASN A 654 -4.67 -12.32 35.44
N ARG A 655 -3.36 -12.05 35.53
CA ARG A 655 -2.54 -12.27 36.73
C ARG A 655 -2.96 -11.40 37.90
N LEU A 656 -3.34 -10.14 37.65
CA LEU A 656 -3.84 -9.23 38.69
C LEU A 656 -5.13 -9.74 39.35
N ASN A 657 -5.93 -10.53 38.62
CA ASN A 657 -7.15 -11.18 39.11
C ASN A 657 -8.14 -10.22 39.82
N MET A 658 -8.28 -9.00 39.29
CA MET A 658 -9.21 -7.98 39.79
C MET A 658 -10.46 -7.89 38.89
N SER A 659 -11.57 -7.42 39.46
CA SER A 659 -12.82 -7.20 38.73
C SER A 659 -12.75 -6.08 37.70
N SER A 660 -11.96 -5.04 37.99
CA SER A 660 -11.65 -3.92 37.10
C SER A 660 -10.18 -3.55 37.23
N VAL A 661 -9.49 -3.41 36.09
CA VAL A 661 -8.07 -3.02 36.03
C VAL A 661 -7.88 -1.84 35.09
N THR A 662 -7.19 -0.82 35.57
CA THR A 662 -6.58 0.20 34.71
C THR A 662 -5.13 -0.18 34.40
N VAL A 663 -4.76 -0.09 33.13
CA VAL A 663 -3.38 -0.28 32.65
C VAL A 663 -2.90 1.06 32.12
N ALA A 664 -1.85 1.59 32.72
CA ALA A 664 -1.17 2.78 32.25
C ALA A 664 -0.32 2.42 31.02
N ILE A 665 -0.46 3.17 29.94
CA ILE A 665 0.35 2.99 28.72
C ILE A 665 1.03 4.30 28.38
N ASP A 666 2.33 4.25 28.06
CA ASP A 666 3.03 5.33 27.37
C ASP A 666 3.86 4.77 26.20
N GLY A 667 4.47 5.64 25.42
CA GLY A 667 5.30 5.29 24.28
C GLY A 667 4.72 5.73 22.94
N THR A 668 5.63 5.90 21.97
CA THR A 668 5.34 6.53 20.68
C THR A 668 4.37 5.75 19.80
N LEU A 669 4.37 4.40 19.84
CA LEU A 669 3.41 3.60 19.07
C LEU A 669 2.00 3.85 19.57
N PHE A 670 1.77 3.73 20.88
CA PHE A 670 0.43 3.91 21.43
C PHE A 670 -0.07 5.36 21.32
N ARG A 671 0.84 6.35 21.38
CA ARG A 671 0.51 7.77 21.31
C ARG A 671 0.19 8.25 19.89
N HIS A 672 1.00 7.86 18.91
CA HIS A 672 0.96 8.46 17.57
C HIS A 672 0.40 7.53 16.49
N HIS A 673 0.34 6.22 16.73
CA HIS A 673 -0.15 5.25 15.75
C HIS A 673 -1.60 4.85 16.07
N GLN A 674 -2.55 5.57 15.49
CA GLN A 674 -3.98 5.42 15.80
C GLN A 674 -4.52 4.00 15.52
N GLN A 675 -4.15 3.39 14.39
CA GLN A 675 -4.58 2.04 14.03
C GLN A 675 -3.98 0.98 14.97
N PHE A 676 -2.72 1.12 15.36
CA PHE A 676 -2.11 0.25 16.36
C PHE A 676 -2.90 0.29 17.69
N LYS A 677 -3.22 1.50 18.20
CA LYS A 677 -4.04 1.68 19.41
C LYS A 677 -5.42 1.04 19.27
N HIS A 678 -6.09 1.25 18.13
CA HIS A 678 -7.39 0.65 17.84
C HIS A 678 -7.33 -0.88 17.85
N ASN A 679 -6.39 -1.46 17.10
CA ASN A 679 -6.21 -2.90 16.95
C ASN A 679 -5.81 -3.58 18.27
N LEU A 680 -4.96 -2.94 19.07
CA LEU A 680 -4.60 -3.42 20.41
C LEU A 680 -5.84 -3.45 21.29
N THR A 681 -6.58 -2.35 21.39
CA THR A 681 -7.78 -2.25 22.24
C THR A 681 -8.85 -3.27 21.81
N ARG A 682 -9.10 -3.40 20.51
CA ARG A 682 -10.04 -4.37 19.96
C ARG A 682 -9.64 -5.82 20.24
N THR A 683 -8.37 -6.14 20.08
CA THR A 683 -7.86 -7.49 20.35
C THR A 683 -7.93 -7.80 21.84
N LEU A 684 -7.55 -6.85 22.68
CA LEU A 684 -7.59 -7.00 24.14
C LEU A 684 -9.01 -7.30 24.64
N GLY A 685 -10.02 -6.59 24.10
CA GLY A 685 -11.43 -6.84 24.41
C GLY A 685 -11.94 -8.24 24.06
N ARG A 686 -11.29 -8.94 23.11
CA ARG A 686 -11.58 -10.35 22.79
C ARG A 686 -10.86 -11.34 23.68
N LEU A 687 -9.66 -10.98 24.16
CA LEU A 687 -8.81 -11.85 24.97
C LEU A 687 -9.14 -11.79 26.47
N VAL A 688 -9.69 -10.66 26.93
CA VAL A 688 -9.96 -10.40 28.35
C VAL A 688 -11.47 -10.21 28.57
N PRO A 689 -12.15 -11.15 29.27
CA PRO A 689 -13.59 -11.05 29.53
C PRO A 689 -13.95 -10.06 30.65
N ARG A 690 -12.97 -9.62 31.45
CA ARG A 690 -13.15 -8.72 32.60
C ARG A 690 -13.08 -7.25 32.19
N THR A 691 -13.66 -6.38 33.02
CA THR A 691 -13.59 -4.93 32.83
C THR A 691 -12.14 -4.45 32.88
N HIS A 692 -11.70 -3.75 31.85
CA HIS A 692 -10.36 -3.19 31.76
C HIS A 692 -10.36 -1.86 31.02
N ARG A 693 -9.35 -1.04 31.30
CA ARG A 693 -9.16 0.25 30.65
C ARG A 693 -7.69 0.53 30.39
N LEU A 694 -7.38 0.97 29.19
CA LEU A 694 -6.05 1.47 28.82
C LEU A 694 -6.04 2.99 28.92
N VAL A 695 -5.13 3.55 29.70
CA VAL A 695 -5.01 4.99 29.92
C VAL A 695 -3.64 5.47 29.45
N LEU A 696 -3.63 6.48 28.59
CA LEU A 696 -2.38 7.13 28.19
C LEU A 696 -1.81 7.91 29.38
N SER A 697 -0.55 7.64 29.75
CA SER A 697 0.14 8.32 30.85
C SER A 697 1.08 9.39 30.30
N GLU A 698 0.65 10.64 30.27
CA GLU A 698 1.46 11.75 29.76
C GLU A 698 2.53 12.18 30.76
N ASP A 699 3.80 12.07 30.32
CA ASP A 699 4.99 12.27 31.15
C ASP A 699 5.02 11.31 32.35
N GLY A 700 4.51 10.09 32.13
CA GLY A 700 4.35 9.06 33.15
C GLY A 700 5.67 8.71 33.82
N SER A 701 6.74 8.55 33.05
CA SER A 701 8.09 8.29 33.58
C SER A 701 8.54 9.38 34.56
N SER A 702 8.56 10.65 34.14
CA SER A 702 9.07 11.74 35.00
C SER A 702 8.20 11.97 36.24
N LYS A 703 6.88 12.09 36.09
CA LYS A 703 5.97 12.29 37.22
C LYS A 703 6.01 11.08 38.17
N GLY A 704 5.99 9.88 37.60
CA GLY A 704 6.00 8.63 38.35
C GLY A 704 7.25 8.41 39.16
N SER A 705 8.42 8.68 38.60
CA SER A 705 9.69 8.52 39.31
C SER A 705 9.82 9.50 40.49
N ALA A 706 9.35 10.74 40.33
CA ALA A 706 9.23 11.66 41.45
C ALA A 706 8.24 11.16 42.53
N LEU A 707 7.11 10.56 42.13
CA LEU A 707 6.16 9.94 43.06
C LEU A 707 6.77 8.74 43.80
N VAL A 708 7.58 7.90 43.13
CA VAL A 708 8.29 6.79 43.79
C VAL A 708 9.21 7.34 44.89
N ALA A 709 10.02 8.35 44.57
CA ALA A 709 10.89 9.00 45.55
C ALA A 709 10.08 9.61 46.72
N ALA A 710 8.94 10.24 46.43
CA ALA A 710 8.08 10.83 47.45
C ALA A 710 7.40 9.78 48.36
N VAL A 711 6.96 8.66 47.80
CA VAL A 711 6.42 7.52 48.55
C VAL A 711 7.48 6.93 49.47
N ASP A 712 8.68 6.67 48.96
CA ASP A 712 9.81 6.16 49.77
C ASP A 712 10.14 7.11 50.93
N ARG A 713 10.22 8.41 50.65
CA ARG A 713 10.44 9.44 51.67
C ARG A 713 9.35 9.41 52.75
N ARG A 714 8.07 9.36 52.35
CA ARG A 714 6.93 9.31 53.28
C ARG A 714 7.01 8.07 54.18
N LEU A 715 7.31 6.91 53.62
CA LEU A 715 7.41 5.65 54.37
C LEU A 715 8.56 5.68 55.39
N LYS A 716 9.64 6.41 55.11
CA LYS A 716 10.76 6.61 56.04
C LYS A 716 10.47 7.63 57.15
N THR A 717 9.61 8.62 56.88
CA THR A 717 9.31 9.71 57.84
C THR A 717 8.04 9.49 58.67
N ALA A 718 7.12 8.62 58.24
CA ALA A 718 5.93 8.30 59.02
C ALA A 718 6.31 7.40 60.21
N PRO A 719 6.13 7.82 61.47
CA PRO A 719 6.22 6.90 62.60
C PRO A 719 5.18 5.80 62.41
N MET A 720 5.53 4.55 62.73
CA MET A 720 4.56 3.45 62.81
C MET A 720 3.54 3.72 63.94
N THR A 721 2.55 4.58 63.71
CA THR A 721 1.38 4.69 64.59
C THR A 721 0.41 3.58 64.20
N TYR A 722 0.53 2.45 64.90
CA TYR A 722 -0.52 1.43 64.95
C TYR A 722 -1.76 2.06 65.58
N ASP A 723 -2.80 2.31 64.79
CA ASP A 723 -4.14 2.50 65.33
C ASP A 723 -4.88 1.15 65.23
N LYS A 724 -4.97 0.46 66.36
CA LYS A 724 -5.66 -0.84 66.49
C LYS A 724 -7.19 -0.72 66.49
N THR A 725 -7.77 0.45 66.23
CA THR A 725 -9.19 0.69 66.52
C THR A 725 -10.15 0.58 65.33
N ASN A 726 -9.68 0.27 64.11
CA ASN A 726 -10.58 0.10 62.95
C ASN A 726 -10.39 -1.24 62.22
N LEU A 727 -10.89 -2.30 62.83
CA LEU A 727 -11.30 -3.52 62.13
C LEU A 727 -12.83 -3.48 61.98
N PRO A 728 -13.37 -3.34 60.76
CA PRO A 728 -14.78 -3.65 60.54
C PRO A 728 -14.97 -5.17 60.65
N SER A 729 -15.95 -5.55 61.46
CA SER A 729 -16.47 -6.90 61.72
C SER A 729 -16.84 -7.67 60.47
#